data_AF-A0A7R8VC23-F1
#
_entry.id   AF-A0A7R8VC23-F1
#
_cell.length_a   1.000
_cell.length_b   1.000
_cell.length_c   1.000
_cell.angle_alpha   90.00
_cell.angle_beta   90.00
_cell.angle_gamma   90.00
#
_symmetry.space_group_name_H-M   'P 1'
#
loop_
_entity.id
_entity.type
_entity.pdbx_description
1 polymer ?
#
loop_
_entity_poly.entity_id
_entity_poly.type
_entity_poly.pdbx_seq_one_letter_code
_entity_poly.pdbx_strand_id
1 'polypeptide(L)'
;MSLDRLVISVGIIIGKLQVVLDVRLAIVILLVPMLSSAICMMVNVIASQDSEVANVTSVKPIIGETQLWNVMLASAILKALILCNVIATMVVVYAQLELVGKNVMNAREDETEHVIHSASEIKQTGVTGAYSQAFESMEKKLREVKQLLENTTINSHDLENLESLVENLRSNFNHSSESLEAVENLLQNTTQRIYLANLALSELRNKSANLRDRAHTLKDDATKLQEANVEGALNLTQEAQKGSLKAQQIADGSEEQVAEAERYYKRTEARINRTANQFEEEREGNSRFLVTLSEKLKELELDIPNLNEKVCDKRGDPCDQLCGGAGCGSCGGLLSCEQGAVTKADTTVQLAEDAKQAIKEKEAQAEGLLRKISQAKQDTLTAHDVAKEAYDAAVLVRNRSENTIEESRDVTKRIQDFMETPKATPANIRDLAEEVMQKNIDLKPEEITELAEAINDRIASLTNIDTILTDTSDNLALANSLKTKADMTRKDAIQILETAQNVVDALNEAKEAQDKAEDAISKAKKDIETAKLDLTSISSETDEAQQKANETVTDVDLLKDRLKQLQTSVLINERAANEVAEAARKVKDEANSAEANANYLSNDYQQAADSLQRRTAASSESQKRARGLLERASQFSVGTTAKLKDLEDMSSDYASKEKELNDVSGEIDELINRMNDYLKNINIQSDYYRTCVS
;
A
#
# COMPACT_ATOMS: atom_id res chain seq x y z
N MET A 1 33.07 -2.35 38.20
CA MET A 1 34.01 -1.22 37.97
C MET A 1 35.49 -1.55 38.19
N SER A 2 35.93 -2.76 38.57
CA SER A 2 37.37 -3.10 38.66
C SER A 2 37.89 -4.08 37.58
N LEU A 3 37.02 -4.78 36.83
CA LEU A 3 37.45 -5.63 35.70
C LEU A 3 37.78 -4.81 34.44
N ASP A 4 36.97 -3.81 34.09
CA ASP A 4 37.21 -3.00 32.87
C ASP A 4 38.54 -2.26 32.89
N ARG A 5 38.99 -1.80 34.07
CA ARG A 5 40.30 -1.13 34.22
C ARG A 5 41.47 -2.12 34.10
N LEU A 6 41.27 -3.39 34.43
CA LEU A 6 42.30 -4.42 34.30
C LEU A 6 42.42 -4.90 32.85
N VAL A 7 41.28 -5.04 32.15
CA VAL A 7 41.23 -5.37 30.72
C VAL A 7 41.84 -4.27 29.86
N ILE A 8 41.54 -2.99 30.16
CA ILE A 8 42.13 -1.85 29.44
C ILE A 8 43.64 -1.73 29.70
N SER A 9 44.09 -1.95 30.95
CA SER A 9 45.52 -1.87 31.28
C SER A 9 46.32 -3.01 30.66
N VAL A 10 45.77 -4.23 30.62
CA VAL A 10 46.38 -5.39 29.94
C VAL A 10 46.36 -5.19 28.42
N GLY A 11 45.29 -4.66 27.85
CA GLY A 11 45.19 -4.33 26.42
C GLY A 11 46.19 -3.27 25.95
N ILE A 12 46.49 -2.26 26.78
CA ILE A 12 47.51 -1.24 26.47
C ILE A 12 48.94 -1.81 26.55
N ILE A 13 49.21 -2.73 27.49
CA ILE A 13 50.49 -3.43 27.60
C ILE A 13 50.69 -4.38 26.40
N ILE A 14 49.64 -5.10 25.99
CA ILE A 14 49.66 -5.98 24.81
C ILE A 14 49.81 -5.16 23.51
N GLY A 15 49.11 -4.04 23.36
CA GLY A 15 49.26 -3.15 22.21
C GLY A 15 50.67 -2.55 22.08
N LYS A 16 51.31 -2.21 23.20
CA LYS A 16 52.72 -1.76 23.21
C LYS A 16 53.71 -2.90 22.93
N LEU A 17 53.43 -4.13 23.37
CA LEU A 17 54.22 -5.30 23.00
C LEU A 17 54.09 -5.61 21.51
N GLN A 18 52.87 -5.52 20.95
CA GLN A 18 52.57 -5.77 19.54
C GLN A 18 53.32 -4.80 18.62
N VAL A 19 53.32 -3.51 18.94
CA VAL A 19 54.04 -2.50 18.14
C VAL A 19 55.57 -2.68 18.21
N VAL A 20 56.11 -3.09 19.36
CA VAL A 20 57.55 -3.41 19.48
C VAL A 20 57.90 -4.70 18.73
N LEU A 21 56.97 -5.67 18.67
CA LEU A 21 57.12 -6.91 17.92
C LEU A 21 57.06 -6.67 16.41
N ASP A 22 56.10 -5.88 15.92
CA ASP A 22 55.93 -5.55 14.50
C ASP A 22 57.10 -4.74 13.95
N VAL A 23 57.65 -3.81 14.74
CA VAL A 23 58.85 -3.04 14.34
C VAL A 23 60.08 -3.94 14.29
N ARG A 24 60.26 -4.88 15.23
CA ARG A 24 61.39 -5.82 15.22
C ARG A 24 61.26 -6.88 14.12
N LEU A 25 60.05 -7.34 13.82
CA LEU A 25 59.77 -8.27 12.72
C LEU A 25 59.95 -7.59 11.36
N ALA A 26 59.54 -6.33 11.22
CA ALA A 26 59.78 -5.52 10.01
C ALA A 26 61.27 -5.26 9.76
N ILE A 27 62.06 -4.99 10.81
CA ILE A 27 63.53 -4.83 10.71
C ILE A 27 64.18 -6.14 10.25
N VAL A 28 63.75 -7.30 10.75
CA VAL A 28 64.29 -8.61 10.34
C VAL A 28 63.86 -8.98 8.91
N ILE A 29 62.61 -8.71 8.51
CA ILE A 29 62.09 -8.97 7.16
C ILE A 29 62.75 -8.06 6.11
N LEU A 30 63.14 -6.83 6.47
CA LEU A 30 63.82 -5.90 5.56
C LEU A 30 65.33 -6.13 5.46
N LEU A 31 66.01 -6.54 6.53
CA LEU A 31 67.48 -6.72 6.52
C LEU A 31 67.95 -8.06 5.95
N VAL A 32 67.16 -9.13 6.09
CA VAL A 32 67.54 -10.48 5.62
C VAL A 32 67.65 -10.58 4.08
N PRO A 33 66.75 -9.99 3.26
CA PRO A 33 66.89 -9.96 1.81
C PRO A 33 68.02 -9.02 1.34
N MET A 34 68.27 -7.92 2.05
CA MET A 34 69.35 -6.99 1.71
C MET A 34 70.74 -7.57 2.00
N LEU A 35 70.90 -8.32 3.10
CA LEU A 35 72.14 -9.05 3.40
C LEU A 35 72.33 -10.25 2.45
N SER A 36 71.26 -10.96 2.07
CA SER A 36 71.31 -12.03 1.08
C SER A 36 71.71 -11.52 -0.32
N SER A 37 71.15 -10.38 -0.74
CA SER A 37 71.51 -9.71 -1.99
C SER A 37 72.96 -9.18 -2.00
N ALA A 38 73.41 -8.60 -0.88
CA ALA A 38 74.79 -8.11 -0.74
C ALA A 38 75.83 -9.24 -0.77
N ILE A 39 75.53 -10.39 -0.15
CA ILE A 39 76.40 -11.57 -0.20
C ILE A 39 76.41 -12.19 -1.60
N CYS A 40 75.26 -12.25 -2.28
CA CYS A 40 75.16 -12.77 -3.65
C CYS A 40 75.86 -11.86 -4.69
N MET A 41 75.81 -10.53 -4.50
CA MET A 41 76.57 -9.58 -5.31
C MET A 41 78.08 -9.65 -5.06
N MET A 42 78.53 -9.83 -3.81
CA MET A 42 79.97 -10.00 -3.52
C MET A 42 80.52 -11.32 -4.09
N VAL A 43 79.74 -12.40 -4.09
CA VAL A 43 80.13 -13.68 -4.70
C VAL A 43 80.22 -13.57 -6.24
N ASN A 44 79.33 -12.82 -6.88
CA ASN A 44 79.37 -12.60 -8.34
C ASN A 44 80.50 -11.66 -8.79
N VAL A 45 80.90 -10.68 -7.97
CA VAL A 45 82.03 -9.76 -8.28
C VAL A 45 83.38 -10.45 -8.10
N ILE A 46 83.49 -11.41 -7.17
CA ILE A 46 84.69 -12.23 -7.00
C ILE A 46 84.78 -13.28 -8.13
N ALA A 47 83.65 -13.83 -8.59
CA ALA A 47 83.62 -14.79 -9.71
C ALA A 47 83.90 -14.16 -11.09
N SER A 48 83.74 -12.83 -11.26
CA SER A 48 84.01 -12.14 -12.54
C SER A 48 85.44 -11.60 -12.67
N GLN A 49 86.17 -11.39 -11.57
CA GLN A 49 87.59 -10.96 -11.61
C GLN A 49 88.58 -12.11 -11.86
N ASP A 50 88.17 -13.37 -11.66
CA ASP A 50 89.03 -14.55 -11.89
C ASP A 50 89.02 -15.06 -13.35
N SER A 51 88.18 -14.54 -14.26
CA SER A 51 88.12 -14.98 -15.66
C SER A 51 88.88 -14.12 -16.68
N GLU A 52 89.38 -12.94 -16.29
CA GLU A 52 90.21 -12.07 -17.17
C GLU A 52 91.71 -12.08 -16.84
N VAL A 53 92.17 -12.89 -15.87
CA VAL A 53 93.61 -12.99 -15.46
C VAL A 53 94.26 -14.33 -15.83
N ALA A 54 93.69 -15.11 -16.75
CA ALA A 54 94.32 -16.31 -17.31
C ALA A 54 94.61 -16.18 -18.81
N ASN A 55 95.25 -15.08 -19.21
CA ASN A 55 95.90 -15.03 -20.52
C ASN A 55 97.34 -15.55 -20.38
N VAL A 56 97.71 -16.47 -21.27
CA VAL A 56 99.08 -16.67 -21.75
C VAL A 56 100.09 -17.29 -20.75
N THR A 57 100.79 -18.28 -21.29
CA THR A 57 102.00 -18.91 -20.78
C THR A 57 103.05 -17.93 -20.22
N SER A 58 103.46 -18.20 -18.97
CA SER A 58 104.85 -18.33 -18.49
C SER A 58 105.33 -17.41 -17.32
N VAL A 59 105.52 -18.08 -16.17
CA VAL A 59 106.52 -17.87 -15.08
C VAL A 59 106.20 -16.97 -13.85
N LYS A 60 105.77 -17.66 -12.76
CA LYS A 60 106.21 -17.60 -11.32
C LYS A 60 105.54 -16.61 -10.31
N PRO A 61 105.60 -16.88 -8.97
CA PRO A 61 104.58 -17.65 -8.21
C PRO A 61 104.07 -16.93 -6.93
N ILE A 62 102.80 -17.12 -6.50
CA ILE A 62 102.35 -16.74 -5.13
C ILE A 62 101.38 -17.79 -4.58
N ILE A 63 101.88 -18.63 -3.66
CA ILE A 63 101.13 -19.68 -2.92
C ILE A 63 100.73 -19.17 -1.51
N GLY A 64 100.56 -17.86 -1.32
CA GLY A 64 100.41 -17.24 0.00
C GLY A 64 99.00 -16.79 0.44
N GLU A 65 98.11 -16.43 -0.49
CA GLU A 65 96.87 -15.68 -0.14
C GLU A 65 95.58 -16.52 -0.11
N THR A 66 95.57 -17.69 -0.76
CA THR A 66 94.36 -18.53 -0.87
C THR A 66 94.00 -19.30 0.41
N GLN A 67 94.95 -19.48 1.33
CA GLN A 67 94.71 -20.19 2.60
C GLN A 67 94.04 -19.30 3.67
N LEU A 68 94.29 -17.99 3.66
CA LEU A 68 93.73 -17.06 4.66
C LEU A 68 92.26 -16.72 4.38
N TRP A 69 91.90 -16.60 3.09
CA TRP A 69 90.52 -16.34 2.67
C TRP A 69 89.58 -17.51 2.98
N ASN A 70 90.02 -18.76 2.79
CA ASN A 70 89.20 -19.94 3.09
C ASN A 70 88.91 -20.09 4.59
N VAL A 71 89.85 -19.72 5.46
CA VAL A 71 89.63 -19.75 6.93
C VAL A 71 88.67 -18.65 7.39
N MET A 72 88.76 -17.44 6.82
CA MET A 72 87.81 -16.37 7.15
C MET A 72 86.40 -16.68 6.64
N LEU A 73 86.27 -17.26 5.44
CA LEU A 73 84.99 -17.66 4.86
C LEU A 73 84.32 -18.77 5.68
N ALA A 74 85.08 -19.79 6.11
CA ALA A 74 84.56 -20.88 6.94
C ALA A 74 84.07 -20.38 8.33
N SER A 75 84.79 -19.43 8.94
CA SER A 75 84.38 -18.81 10.22
C SER A 75 83.11 -17.97 10.07
N ALA A 76 82.97 -17.23 8.97
CA ALA A 76 81.78 -16.43 8.69
C ALA A 76 80.54 -17.32 8.46
N ILE A 77 80.69 -18.41 7.71
CA ILE A 77 79.62 -19.38 7.46
C ILE A 77 79.19 -20.08 8.75
N LEU A 78 80.15 -20.47 9.60
CA LEU A 78 79.84 -21.12 10.90
C LEU A 78 79.08 -20.18 11.84
N LYS A 79 79.47 -18.89 11.90
CA LYS A 79 78.76 -17.88 12.72
C LYS A 79 77.35 -17.61 12.18
N ALA A 80 77.18 -17.56 10.86
CA ALA A 80 75.87 -17.38 10.23
C ALA A 80 74.93 -18.58 10.51
N LEU A 81 75.45 -19.81 10.42
CA LEU A 81 74.69 -21.03 10.74
C LEU A 81 74.25 -21.09 12.21
N ILE A 82 75.13 -20.73 13.14
CA ILE A 82 74.80 -20.68 14.58
C ILE A 82 73.71 -19.63 14.85
N LEU A 83 73.84 -18.44 14.26
CA LEU A 83 72.86 -17.37 14.42
C LEU A 83 71.49 -17.78 13.84
N CYS A 84 71.48 -18.46 12.69
CA CYS A 84 70.25 -18.93 12.06
C CYS A 84 69.55 -20.02 12.90
N ASN A 85 70.32 -20.91 13.54
CA ASN A 85 69.77 -21.95 14.42
C ASN A 85 69.20 -21.37 15.73
N VAL A 86 69.88 -20.40 16.33
CA VAL A 86 69.38 -19.71 17.54
C VAL A 86 68.09 -18.95 17.23
N ILE A 87 68.02 -18.26 16.10
CA ILE A 87 66.80 -17.56 15.66
C ILE A 87 65.67 -18.57 15.40
N ALA A 88 65.94 -19.68 14.71
CA ALA A 88 64.94 -20.71 14.46
C ALA A 88 64.38 -21.31 15.76
N THR A 89 65.24 -21.61 16.75
CA THR A 89 64.78 -22.13 18.05
C THR A 89 63.99 -21.11 18.85
N MET A 90 64.35 -19.82 18.81
CA MET A 90 63.56 -18.76 19.45
C MET A 90 62.19 -18.60 18.81
N VAL A 91 62.08 -18.68 17.47
CA VAL A 91 60.80 -18.60 16.76
C VAL A 91 59.88 -19.76 17.11
N VAL A 92 60.41 -20.99 17.22
CA VAL A 92 59.63 -22.17 17.59
C VAL A 92 59.12 -22.09 19.03
N VAL A 93 59.97 -21.71 19.99
CA VAL A 93 59.57 -21.55 21.40
C VAL A 93 58.54 -20.43 21.56
N TYR A 94 58.69 -19.33 20.81
CA TYR A 94 57.73 -18.22 20.82
C TYR A 94 56.38 -18.64 20.24
N ALA A 95 56.37 -19.38 19.12
CA ALA A 95 55.15 -19.91 18.53
C ALA A 95 54.42 -20.88 19.46
N GLN A 96 55.13 -21.73 20.22
CA GLN A 96 54.53 -22.62 21.21
C GLN A 96 53.96 -21.88 22.42
N LEU A 97 54.63 -20.83 22.92
CA LEU A 97 54.10 -20.00 23.99
C LEU A 97 52.85 -19.21 23.56
N GLU A 98 52.80 -18.74 22.31
CA GLU A 98 51.64 -18.06 21.76
C GLU A 98 50.44 -19.00 21.56
N LEU A 99 50.69 -20.25 21.17
CA LEU A 99 49.66 -21.28 20.99
C LEU A 99 49.05 -21.73 22.33
N VAL A 100 49.88 -21.90 23.36
CA VAL A 100 49.40 -22.21 24.72
C VAL A 100 48.63 -21.03 25.32
N GLY A 101 49.13 -19.80 25.12
CA GLY A 101 48.43 -18.58 25.53
C GLY A 101 47.07 -18.42 24.86
N LYS A 102 46.99 -18.62 23.53
CA LYS A 102 45.73 -18.59 22.78
C LYS A 102 44.77 -19.69 23.21
N ASN A 103 45.24 -20.92 23.43
CA ASN A 103 44.34 -22.01 23.83
C ASN A 103 43.75 -21.84 25.23
N VAL A 104 44.53 -21.33 26.19
CA VAL A 104 44.04 -21.07 27.56
C VAL A 104 43.12 -19.86 27.60
N MET A 105 43.41 -18.83 26.80
CA MET A 105 42.55 -17.66 26.66
C MET A 105 41.23 -18.03 25.97
N ASN A 106 41.27 -18.69 24.82
CA ASN A 106 40.08 -19.09 24.08
C ASN A 106 39.17 -20.04 24.88
N ALA A 107 39.74 -20.99 25.64
CA ALA A 107 38.93 -21.89 26.48
C ALA A 107 38.19 -21.15 27.60
N ARG A 108 38.79 -20.09 28.17
CA ARG A 108 38.15 -19.25 29.19
C ARG A 108 37.24 -18.20 28.59
N GLU A 109 37.57 -17.70 27.40
CA GLU A 109 36.78 -16.74 26.65
C GLU A 109 35.47 -17.39 26.20
N ASP A 110 35.49 -18.59 25.63
CA ASP A 110 34.29 -19.39 25.30
C ASP A 110 33.43 -19.68 26.53
N GLU A 111 34.04 -20.06 27.67
CA GLU A 111 33.29 -20.34 28.90
C GLU A 111 32.69 -19.06 29.51
N THR A 112 33.38 -17.92 29.36
CA THR A 112 32.88 -16.61 29.82
C THR A 112 31.83 -16.05 28.87
N GLU A 113 31.97 -16.24 27.56
CA GLU A 113 31.00 -15.84 26.54
C GLU A 113 29.72 -16.67 26.67
N HIS A 114 29.84 -17.98 26.91
CA HIS A 114 28.69 -18.85 27.16
C HIS A 114 27.95 -18.44 28.43
N VAL A 115 28.66 -18.11 29.52
CA VAL A 115 28.03 -17.64 30.76
C VAL A 115 27.43 -16.24 30.59
N ILE A 116 28.04 -15.35 29.80
CA ILE A 116 27.50 -14.03 29.47
C ILE A 116 26.28 -14.15 28.56
N HIS A 117 26.30 -15.05 27.58
CA HIS A 117 25.16 -15.32 26.71
C HIS A 117 24.00 -15.90 27.52
N SER A 118 24.24 -16.92 28.34
CA SER A 118 23.24 -17.48 29.24
C SER A 118 22.74 -16.45 30.25
N ALA A 119 23.61 -15.60 30.81
CA ALA A 119 23.20 -14.52 31.70
C ALA A 119 22.46 -13.38 30.97
N SER A 120 22.77 -13.13 29.70
CA SER A 120 22.10 -12.13 28.84
C SER A 120 20.72 -12.61 28.40
N GLU A 121 20.57 -13.90 28.08
CA GLU A 121 19.28 -14.55 27.86
C GLU A 121 18.44 -14.49 29.16
N ILE A 122 18.99 -14.90 30.30
CA ILE A 122 18.32 -14.80 31.60
C ILE A 122 17.98 -13.35 31.97
N LYS A 123 18.80 -12.37 31.58
CA LYS A 123 18.57 -10.94 31.84
C LYS A 123 17.52 -10.33 30.91
N GLN A 124 17.43 -10.77 29.65
CA GLN A 124 16.41 -10.29 28.72
C GLN A 124 15.04 -10.94 28.96
N THR A 125 15.01 -12.20 29.40
CA THR A 125 13.76 -12.96 29.46
C THR A 125 13.32 -13.31 30.89
N GLY A 126 14.19 -13.15 31.90
CA GLY A 126 13.96 -13.69 33.24
C GLY A 126 13.95 -15.22 33.24
N VAL A 127 14.06 -15.85 34.42
CA VAL A 127 13.96 -17.31 34.59
C VAL A 127 12.60 -17.85 34.09
N THR A 128 11.60 -16.98 33.96
CA THR A 128 10.28 -17.28 33.42
C THR A 128 10.20 -17.26 31.89
N GLY A 129 11.11 -16.58 31.20
CA GLY A 129 10.96 -16.30 29.78
C GLY A 129 11.35 -17.41 28.82
N ALA A 130 12.16 -18.39 29.25
CA ALA A 130 12.46 -19.58 28.46
C ALA A 130 11.20 -20.42 28.16
N TYR A 131 10.14 -20.25 28.95
CA TYR A 131 8.87 -20.96 28.79
C TYR A 131 7.71 -20.06 28.34
N SER A 132 7.92 -18.74 28.23
CA SER A 132 6.89 -17.80 27.78
C SER A 132 6.32 -18.20 26.42
N GLN A 133 7.16 -18.64 25.49
CA GLN A 133 6.69 -19.05 24.16
C GLN A 133 5.83 -20.32 24.18
N ALA A 134 6.15 -21.27 25.08
CA ALA A 134 5.36 -22.49 25.27
C ALA A 134 4.02 -22.18 25.97
N PHE A 135 4.02 -21.30 26.97
CA PHE A 135 2.81 -20.86 27.67
C PHE A 135 1.92 -19.98 26.78
N GLU A 136 2.47 -19.06 25.99
CA GLU A 136 1.74 -18.26 25.01
C GLU A 136 1.11 -19.13 23.91
N SER A 137 1.82 -20.18 23.47
CA SER A 137 1.28 -21.16 22.53
C SER A 137 0.11 -21.96 23.12
N MET A 138 0.23 -22.39 24.39
CA MET A 138 -0.87 -23.05 25.11
C MET A 138 -2.06 -22.10 25.33
N GLU A 139 -1.81 -20.83 25.68
CA GLU A 139 -2.85 -19.82 25.86
C GLU A 139 -3.61 -19.55 24.57
N LYS A 140 -2.90 -19.48 23.43
CA LYS A 140 -3.51 -19.31 22.11
C LYS A 140 -4.41 -20.50 21.76
N LYS A 141 -3.94 -21.74 21.97
CA LYS A 141 -4.72 -22.96 21.73
C LYS A 141 -5.94 -23.08 22.67
N LEU A 142 -5.82 -22.67 23.93
CA LEU A 142 -6.96 -22.59 24.86
C LEU A 142 -8.00 -21.55 24.42
N ARG A 143 -7.57 -20.45 23.80
CA ARG A 143 -8.46 -19.45 23.18
C ARG A 143 -9.20 -20.02 21.97
N GLU A 144 -8.53 -20.80 21.13
CA GLU A 144 -9.14 -21.50 19.98
C GLU A 144 -10.19 -22.53 20.43
N VAL A 145 -9.91 -23.29 21.50
CA VAL A 145 -10.90 -24.19 22.14
C VAL A 145 -12.12 -23.43 22.65
N LYS A 146 -11.90 -22.29 23.32
CA LYS A 146 -12.99 -21.45 23.82
C LYS A 146 -13.87 -20.93 22.69
N GLN A 147 -13.28 -20.48 21.58
CA GLN A 147 -14.04 -20.05 20.39
C GLN A 147 -14.83 -21.19 19.73
N LEU A 148 -14.29 -22.41 19.71
CA LEU A 148 -15.01 -23.57 19.19
C LEU A 148 -16.24 -23.92 20.05
N LEU A 149 -16.14 -23.78 21.38
CA LEU A 149 -17.22 -24.06 22.33
C LEU A 149 -18.34 -22.99 22.34
N GLU A 150 -18.05 -21.75 21.92
CA GLU A 150 -19.03 -20.65 21.86
C GLU A 150 -19.92 -20.71 20.60
N ASN A 151 -19.58 -21.51 19.58
CA ASN A 151 -20.40 -21.71 18.39
C ASN A 151 -21.39 -22.88 18.58
N THR A 152 -22.70 -22.60 18.53
CA THR A 152 -23.78 -23.52 18.94
C THR A 152 -24.19 -24.59 17.91
N THR A 153 -23.38 -24.87 16.89
CA THR A 153 -23.59 -25.97 15.93
C THR A 153 -22.32 -26.80 15.79
N ILE A 154 -22.04 -27.64 16.79
CA ILE A 154 -20.87 -28.52 16.80
C ILE A 154 -21.22 -29.83 16.08
N ASN A 155 -20.48 -30.14 15.01
CA ASN A 155 -20.62 -31.38 14.25
C ASN A 155 -19.71 -32.47 14.85
N SER A 156 -19.95 -33.77 14.58
CA SER A 156 -19.16 -34.88 15.17
C SER A 156 -17.65 -34.78 14.88
N HIS A 157 -17.28 -34.17 13.75
CA HIS A 157 -15.90 -33.93 13.32
C HIS A 157 -15.21 -32.81 14.15
N ASP A 158 -15.97 -31.82 14.63
CA ASP A 158 -15.43 -30.75 15.47
C ASP A 158 -15.15 -31.24 16.90
N LEU A 159 -15.88 -32.27 17.35
CA LEU A 159 -15.67 -32.92 18.64
C LEU A 159 -14.38 -33.77 18.66
N GLU A 160 -14.08 -34.52 17.59
CA GLU A 160 -12.82 -35.27 17.45
C GLU A 160 -11.59 -34.33 17.39
N ASN A 161 -11.71 -33.19 16.69
CA ASN A 161 -10.65 -32.19 16.66
C ASN A 161 -10.42 -31.54 18.04
N LEU A 162 -11.50 -31.30 18.80
CA LEU A 162 -11.39 -30.78 20.15
C LEU A 162 -10.71 -31.78 21.09
N GLU A 163 -11.04 -33.06 20.99
CA GLU A 163 -10.42 -34.13 21.77
C GLU A 163 -8.91 -34.24 21.46
N SER A 164 -8.54 -34.20 20.18
CA SER A 164 -7.13 -34.18 19.74
C SER A 164 -6.35 -32.95 20.24
N LEU A 165 -7.00 -31.77 20.28
CA LEU A 165 -6.35 -30.56 20.76
C LEU A 165 -6.14 -30.57 22.28
N VAL A 166 -7.11 -31.10 23.03
CA VAL A 166 -7.02 -31.29 24.48
C VAL A 166 -5.90 -32.25 24.82
N GLU A 167 -5.76 -33.34 24.07
CA GLU A 167 -4.72 -34.34 24.35
C GLU A 167 -3.31 -33.85 24.00
N ASN A 168 -3.19 -33.03 22.94
CA ASN A 168 -1.95 -32.30 22.66
C ASN A 168 -1.58 -31.29 23.75
N LEU A 169 -2.55 -30.55 24.29
CA LEU A 169 -2.32 -29.63 25.40
C LEU A 169 -1.86 -30.37 26.66
N ARG A 170 -2.48 -31.52 26.95
CA ARG A 170 -2.13 -32.36 28.09
C ARG A 170 -0.72 -32.92 28.00
N SER A 171 -0.33 -33.40 26.82
CA SER A 171 1.02 -33.89 26.54
C SER A 171 2.08 -32.79 26.71
N ASN A 172 1.84 -31.61 26.13
CA ASN A 172 2.76 -30.48 26.23
C ASN A 172 2.90 -29.96 27.67
N PHE A 173 1.81 -29.97 28.44
CA PHE A 173 1.85 -29.60 29.85
C PHE A 173 2.71 -30.57 30.67
N ASN A 174 2.53 -31.88 30.50
CA ASN A 174 3.35 -32.88 31.17
C ASN A 174 4.84 -32.72 30.82
N HIS A 175 5.17 -32.54 29.55
CA HIS A 175 6.56 -32.37 29.13
C HIS A 175 7.22 -31.10 29.70
N SER A 176 6.45 -30.01 29.78
CA SER A 176 6.90 -28.76 30.41
C SER A 176 7.09 -28.92 31.92
N SER A 177 6.21 -29.69 32.58
CA SER A 177 6.31 -29.99 34.01
C SER A 177 7.53 -30.85 34.35
N GLU A 178 7.79 -31.90 33.56
CA GLU A 178 8.99 -32.75 33.72
C GLU A 178 10.28 -31.97 33.52
N SER A 179 10.29 -31.05 32.55
CA SER A 179 11.44 -30.17 32.31
C SER A 179 11.68 -29.20 33.47
N LEU A 180 10.61 -28.69 34.08
CA LEU A 180 10.71 -27.80 35.24
C LEU A 180 11.31 -28.53 36.45
N GLU A 181 10.85 -29.77 36.69
CA GLU A 181 11.34 -30.61 37.78
C GLU A 181 12.82 -31.01 37.58
N ALA A 182 13.26 -31.27 36.34
CA ALA A 182 14.66 -31.53 36.03
C ALA A 182 15.57 -30.31 36.33
N VAL A 183 15.09 -29.10 36.02
CA VAL A 183 15.83 -27.86 36.28
C VAL A 183 15.89 -27.57 37.79
N GLU A 184 14.79 -27.77 38.51
CA GLU A 184 14.77 -27.59 39.97
C GLU A 184 15.74 -28.53 40.68
N ASN A 185 15.81 -29.80 40.23
CA ASN A 185 16.79 -30.77 40.72
C ASN A 185 18.24 -30.36 40.40
N LEU A 186 18.50 -29.84 39.20
CA LEU A 186 19.83 -29.34 38.81
C LEU A 186 20.24 -28.13 39.66
N LEU A 187 19.30 -27.23 39.93
CA LEU A 187 19.51 -26.04 40.75
C LEU A 187 19.82 -26.42 42.20
N GLN A 188 19.07 -27.36 42.78
CA GLN A 188 19.34 -27.88 44.12
C GLN A 188 20.73 -28.53 44.21
N ASN A 189 21.09 -29.39 43.24
CA ASN A 189 22.40 -30.04 43.21
C ASN A 189 23.54 -29.02 43.11
N THR A 190 23.39 -28.03 42.24
CA THR A 190 24.40 -26.97 42.05
C THR A 190 24.57 -26.13 43.31
N THR A 191 23.46 -25.77 43.96
CA THR A 191 23.47 -25.01 45.22
C THR A 191 24.17 -25.80 46.33
N GLN A 192 23.92 -27.11 46.43
CA GLN A 192 24.59 -27.98 47.39
C GLN A 192 26.10 -28.10 47.12
N ARG A 193 26.52 -28.20 45.84
CA ARG A 193 27.94 -28.21 45.46
C ARG A 193 28.65 -26.91 45.81
N ILE A 194 28.01 -25.77 45.61
CA ILE A 194 28.54 -24.45 45.98
C ILE A 194 28.74 -24.37 47.50
N TYR A 195 27.77 -24.86 48.28
CA TYR A 195 27.87 -24.88 49.73
C TYR A 195 29.04 -25.75 50.24
N LEU A 196 29.19 -26.96 49.69
CA LEU A 196 30.30 -27.86 50.01
C LEU A 196 31.66 -27.28 49.61
N ALA A 197 31.76 -26.65 48.44
CA ALA A 197 32.98 -26.01 47.98
C ALA A 197 33.39 -24.83 48.90
N ASN A 198 32.41 -24.04 49.36
CA ASN A 198 32.67 -22.94 50.29
C ASN A 198 33.16 -23.42 51.66
N LEU A 199 32.61 -24.52 52.18
CA LEU A 199 33.10 -25.14 53.41
C LEU A 199 34.55 -25.63 53.26
N ALA A 200 34.86 -26.33 52.18
CA ALA A 200 36.22 -26.81 51.90
C ALA A 200 37.23 -25.65 51.74
N LEU A 201 36.82 -24.56 51.08
CA LEU A 201 37.63 -23.34 50.96
C LEU A 201 37.88 -22.67 52.31
N SER A 202 36.89 -22.66 53.20
CA SER A 202 37.03 -22.13 54.56
C SER A 202 38.04 -22.95 55.37
N GLU A 203 37.95 -24.28 55.30
CA GLU A 203 38.88 -25.17 55.99
C GLU A 203 40.32 -25.02 55.45
N LEU A 204 40.48 -24.90 54.13
CA LEU A 204 41.78 -24.70 53.51
C LEU A 204 42.41 -23.35 53.91
N ARG A 205 41.60 -22.29 53.96
CA ARG A 205 42.05 -20.97 54.46
C ARG A 205 42.52 -21.06 55.90
N ASN A 206 41.80 -21.77 56.75
CA ASN A 206 42.16 -21.92 58.16
C ASN A 206 43.47 -22.74 58.32
N LYS A 207 43.64 -23.82 57.54
CA LYS A 207 44.90 -24.58 57.49
C LYS A 207 46.08 -23.74 57.00
N SER A 208 45.87 -22.91 55.98
CA SER A 208 46.90 -22.00 55.46
C SER A 208 47.29 -20.94 56.48
N ALA A 209 46.30 -20.35 57.18
CA ALA A 209 46.55 -19.40 58.25
C ALA A 209 47.36 -20.03 59.40
N ASN A 210 46.98 -21.23 59.84
CA ASN A 210 47.70 -21.96 60.88
C ASN A 210 49.15 -22.31 60.46
N LEU A 211 49.34 -22.76 59.22
CA LEU A 211 50.68 -23.05 58.70
C LEU A 211 51.55 -21.79 58.65
N ARG A 212 50.98 -20.66 58.21
CA ARG A 212 51.68 -19.36 58.20
C ARG A 212 52.11 -18.95 59.61
N ASP A 213 51.23 -19.11 60.59
CA ASP A 213 51.51 -18.76 61.98
C ASP A 213 52.64 -19.63 62.54
N ARG A 214 52.58 -20.95 62.31
CA ARG A 214 53.66 -21.88 62.69
C ARG A 214 54.99 -21.59 61.99
N ALA A 215 54.96 -21.18 60.73
CA ALA A 215 56.16 -20.78 59.99
C ALA A 215 56.77 -19.50 60.56
N HIS A 216 55.93 -18.53 60.98
CA HIS A 216 56.39 -17.34 61.69
C HIS A 216 57.01 -17.69 63.05
N THR A 217 56.35 -18.54 63.85
CA THR A 217 56.92 -18.99 65.13
C THR A 217 58.26 -19.70 64.93
N LEU A 218 58.37 -20.60 63.94
CA LEU A 218 59.62 -21.29 63.64
C LEU A 218 60.72 -20.32 63.20
N LYS A 219 60.39 -19.30 62.41
CA LYS A 219 61.34 -18.25 62.00
C LYS A 219 61.82 -17.45 63.22
N ASP A 220 60.92 -17.07 64.11
CA ASP A 220 61.26 -16.31 65.31
C ASP A 220 62.13 -17.14 66.26
N ASP A 221 61.81 -18.42 66.43
CA ASP A 221 62.61 -19.36 67.23
C ASP A 221 63.99 -19.60 66.61
N ALA A 222 64.09 -19.74 65.28
CA ALA A 222 65.36 -19.85 64.58
C ALA A 222 66.21 -18.57 64.70
N THR A 223 65.57 -17.40 64.67
CA THR A 223 66.24 -16.10 64.84
C THR A 223 66.80 -15.99 66.27
N LYS A 224 66.00 -16.32 67.30
CA LYS A 224 66.48 -16.37 68.70
C LYS A 224 67.65 -17.34 68.89
N LEU A 225 67.61 -18.49 68.20
CA LEU A 225 68.70 -19.47 68.23
C LEU A 225 69.99 -18.93 67.57
N GLN A 226 69.84 -18.18 66.47
CA GLN A 226 70.96 -17.52 65.79
C GLN A 226 71.52 -16.34 66.61
N GLU A 227 70.68 -15.58 67.30
CA GLU A 227 71.10 -14.50 68.21
C GLU A 227 71.92 -15.00 69.41
N ALA A 228 71.65 -16.23 69.87
CA ALA A 228 72.41 -16.85 70.97
C ALA A 228 73.82 -17.33 70.56
N ASN A 229 74.14 -17.36 69.26
CA ASN A 229 75.46 -17.73 68.74
C ASN A 229 76.18 -16.50 68.16
N VAL A 230 77.43 -16.27 68.56
CA VAL A 230 78.23 -15.10 68.14
C VAL A 230 78.35 -14.99 66.61
N GLU A 231 78.48 -16.11 65.90
CA GLU A 231 78.56 -16.13 64.43
C GLU A 231 77.20 -15.84 63.78
N GLY A 232 76.11 -16.29 64.39
CA GLY A 232 74.74 -16.01 63.94
C GLY A 232 74.35 -14.55 64.14
N ALA A 233 74.67 -13.96 65.30
CA ALA A 233 74.46 -12.55 65.60
C ALA A 233 75.22 -11.62 64.65
N LEU A 234 76.45 -11.98 64.26
CA LEU A 234 77.23 -11.20 63.27
C LEU A 234 76.61 -11.28 61.86
N ASN A 235 76.15 -12.47 61.43
CA ASN A 235 75.47 -12.61 60.14
C ASN A 235 74.14 -11.83 60.12
N LEU A 236 73.37 -11.87 61.22
CA LEU A 236 72.13 -11.10 61.35
C LEU A 236 72.38 -9.59 61.26
N THR A 237 73.44 -9.07 61.88
CA THR A 237 73.79 -7.64 61.80
C THR A 237 74.27 -7.26 60.39
N GLN A 238 75.05 -8.10 59.71
CA GLN A 238 75.45 -7.86 58.32
C GLN A 238 74.25 -7.89 57.36
N GLU A 239 73.31 -8.81 57.57
CA GLU A 239 72.09 -8.90 56.76
C GLU A 239 71.16 -7.71 57.03
N ALA A 240 71.02 -7.29 58.29
CA ALA A 240 70.30 -6.09 58.65
C ALA A 240 70.92 -4.83 58.04
N GLN A 241 72.26 -4.71 58.02
CA GLN A 241 72.96 -3.60 57.35
C GLN A 241 72.70 -3.60 55.84
N LYS A 242 72.79 -4.75 55.17
CA LYS A 242 72.48 -4.88 53.74
C LYS A 242 71.01 -4.56 53.45
N GLY A 243 70.09 -4.99 54.32
CA GLY A 243 68.67 -4.66 54.24
C GLY A 243 68.42 -3.16 54.37
N SER A 244 69.08 -2.51 55.34
CA SER A 244 68.99 -1.06 55.55
C SER A 244 69.53 -0.27 54.35
N LEU A 245 70.67 -0.66 53.78
CA LEU A 245 71.22 -0.01 52.58
C LEU A 245 70.32 -0.16 51.35
N LYS A 246 69.71 -1.33 51.14
CA LYS A 246 68.73 -1.52 50.07
C LYS A 246 67.47 -0.68 50.29
N ALA A 247 66.99 -0.60 51.53
CA ALA A 247 65.84 0.23 51.87
C ALA A 247 66.14 1.72 51.61
N GLN A 248 67.36 2.18 51.92
CA GLN A 248 67.80 3.53 51.60
C GLN A 248 67.88 3.76 50.09
N GLN A 249 68.47 2.85 49.31
CA GLN A 249 68.50 2.96 47.85
C GLN A 249 67.10 3.01 47.22
N ILE A 250 66.15 2.24 47.76
CA ILE A 250 64.75 2.29 47.32
C ILE A 250 64.11 3.62 47.70
N ALA A 251 64.34 4.12 48.92
CA ALA A 251 63.83 5.42 49.35
C ALA A 251 64.37 6.57 48.47
N ASP A 252 65.68 6.58 48.21
CA ASP A 252 66.33 7.58 47.36
C ASP A 252 65.82 7.49 45.91
N GLY A 253 65.63 6.27 45.37
CA GLY A 253 65.04 6.06 44.03
C GLY A 253 63.54 6.40 43.94
N SER A 254 62.82 6.36 45.06
CA SER A 254 61.40 6.73 45.13
C SER A 254 61.22 8.25 45.11
N GLU A 255 62.22 9.03 45.55
CA GLU A 255 62.16 10.49 45.57
C GLU A 255 62.02 11.07 44.15
N GLU A 256 62.74 10.50 43.17
CA GLU A 256 62.60 10.88 41.75
C GLU A 256 61.21 10.53 41.20
N GLN A 257 60.67 9.36 41.54
CA GLN A 257 59.33 8.93 41.11
C GLN A 257 58.22 9.80 41.72
N VAL A 258 58.37 10.19 42.99
CA VAL A 258 57.44 11.11 43.68
C VAL A 258 57.52 12.51 43.06
N ALA A 259 58.72 13.01 42.78
CA ALA A 259 58.90 14.29 42.12
C ALA A 259 58.34 14.29 40.68
N GLU A 260 58.47 13.18 39.96
CA GLU A 260 57.87 13.01 38.64
C GLU A 260 56.34 12.95 38.71
N ALA A 261 55.77 12.19 39.65
CA ALA A 261 54.34 12.15 39.88
C ALA A 261 53.78 13.53 40.23
N GLU A 262 54.45 14.30 41.10
CA GLU A 262 54.04 15.67 41.44
C GLU A 262 54.07 16.60 40.21
N ARG A 263 55.09 16.46 39.35
CA ARG A 263 55.14 17.20 38.07
C ARG A 263 53.98 16.81 37.15
N TYR A 264 53.59 15.53 37.09
CA TYR A 264 52.43 15.08 36.33
C TYR A 264 51.13 15.63 36.91
N TYR A 265 50.95 15.60 38.23
CA TYR A 265 49.78 16.19 38.88
C TYR A 265 49.65 17.68 38.58
N LYS A 266 50.74 18.46 38.74
CA LYS A 266 50.74 19.90 38.42
C LYS A 266 50.47 20.19 36.94
N ARG A 267 51.02 19.38 36.02
CA ARG A 267 50.73 19.52 34.58
C ARG A 267 49.27 19.20 34.26
N THR A 268 48.71 18.17 34.86
CA THR A 268 47.31 17.78 34.66
C THR A 268 46.38 18.82 35.26
N GLU A 269 46.65 19.32 36.46
CA GLU A 269 45.90 20.40 37.10
C GLU A 269 45.97 21.69 36.28
N ALA A 270 47.16 22.07 35.79
CA ALA A 270 47.30 23.23 34.90
C ALA A 270 46.54 23.04 33.58
N ARG A 271 46.49 21.81 33.03
CA ARG A 271 45.72 21.50 31.83
C ARG A 271 44.22 21.60 32.10
N ILE A 272 43.75 20.99 33.20
CA ILE A 272 42.35 21.06 33.65
C ILE A 272 41.94 22.51 33.87
N ASN A 273 42.72 23.31 34.60
CA ASN A 273 42.42 24.72 34.83
C ASN A 273 42.42 25.55 33.55
N ARG A 274 43.28 25.23 32.57
CA ARG A 274 43.25 25.89 31.25
C ARG A 274 42.03 25.50 30.42
N THR A 275 41.57 24.26 30.49
CA THR A 275 40.44 23.75 29.71
C THR A 275 39.09 23.86 30.42
N ALA A 276 39.07 24.15 31.73
CA ALA A 276 37.85 24.22 32.54
C ALA A 276 36.91 25.31 32.01
N ASN A 277 37.44 26.50 31.72
CA ASN A 277 36.64 27.59 31.16
C ASN A 277 36.11 27.24 29.77
N GLN A 278 36.92 26.61 28.91
CA GLN A 278 36.50 26.18 27.57
C GLN A 278 35.39 25.11 27.64
N PHE A 279 35.54 24.14 28.54
CA PHE A 279 34.52 23.09 28.72
C PHE A 279 33.21 23.66 29.26
N GLU A 280 33.26 24.61 30.20
CA GLU A 280 32.04 25.26 30.70
C GLU A 280 31.40 26.16 29.63
N GLU A 281 32.20 26.89 28.85
CA GLU A 281 31.72 27.67 27.69
C GLU A 281 31.06 26.77 26.63
N GLU A 282 31.65 25.61 26.31
CA GLU A 282 31.06 24.63 25.39
C GLU A 282 29.78 24.01 25.97
N ARG A 283 29.75 23.71 27.26
CA ARG A 283 28.57 23.16 27.94
C ARG A 283 27.43 24.17 27.97
N GLU A 284 27.70 25.41 28.33
CA GLU A 284 26.72 26.50 28.27
C GLU A 284 26.28 26.77 26.83
N GLY A 285 27.21 26.77 25.88
CA GLY A 285 26.93 26.91 24.45
C GLY A 285 25.97 25.82 23.95
N ASN A 286 26.24 24.57 24.31
CA ASN A 286 25.38 23.44 23.99
C ASN A 286 24.01 23.56 24.68
N SER A 287 23.96 23.99 25.94
CA SER A 287 22.68 24.22 26.64
C SER A 287 21.85 25.32 25.97
N ARG A 288 22.49 26.44 25.57
CA ARG A 288 21.82 27.52 24.83
C ARG A 288 21.35 27.03 23.47
N PHE A 289 22.16 26.26 22.76
CA PHE A 289 21.80 25.67 21.47
C PHE A 289 20.59 24.73 21.59
N LEU A 290 20.52 23.90 22.65
CA LEU A 290 19.36 23.05 22.90
C LEU A 290 18.09 23.85 23.20
N VAL A 291 18.20 24.96 23.93
CA VAL A 291 17.07 25.88 24.16
C VAL A 291 16.62 26.49 22.84
N THR A 292 17.53 27.02 22.03
CA THR A 292 17.21 27.56 20.70
C THR A 292 16.61 26.50 19.78
N LEU A 293 17.10 25.25 19.83
CA LEU A 293 16.53 24.16 19.04
C LEU A 293 15.11 23.82 19.51
N SER A 294 14.86 23.81 20.82
CA SER A 294 13.53 23.59 21.37
C SER A 294 12.57 24.73 21.02
N GLU A 295 13.03 25.98 21.02
CA GLU A 295 12.24 27.13 20.57
C GLU A 295 11.89 27.02 19.09
N LYS A 296 12.87 26.70 18.24
CA LYS A 296 12.63 26.46 16.80
C LYS A 296 11.69 25.27 16.54
N LEU A 297 11.77 24.22 17.36
CA LEU A 297 10.86 23.09 17.26
C LEU A 297 9.43 23.50 17.60
N LYS A 298 9.25 24.32 18.65
CA LYS A 298 7.93 24.89 19.00
C LYS A 298 7.40 25.83 17.93
N GLU A 299 8.25 26.68 17.35
CA GLU A 299 7.86 27.52 16.20
C GLU A 299 7.38 26.66 15.03
N LEU A 300 8.12 25.59 14.70
CA LEU A 300 7.73 24.66 13.64
C LEU A 300 6.41 23.95 13.96
N GLU A 301 6.21 23.48 15.21
CA GLU A 301 4.96 22.87 15.66
C GLU A 301 3.76 23.84 15.53
N LEU A 302 3.96 25.13 15.79
CA LEU A 302 2.93 26.16 15.59
C LEU A 302 2.63 26.43 14.11
N ASP A 303 3.62 26.25 13.23
CA ASP A 303 3.49 26.46 11.79
C ASP A 303 2.91 25.25 11.05
N ILE A 304 3.06 24.02 11.56
CA ILE A 304 2.53 22.79 10.95
C ILE A 304 1.03 22.90 10.62
N PRO A 305 0.14 23.37 11.52
CA PRO A 305 -1.28 23.53 11.19
C PRO A 305 -1.53 24.47 10.01
N ASN A 306 -0.76 25.56 9.89
CA ASN A 306 -0.92 26.52 8.81
C ASN A 306 -0.38 25.97 7.48
N LEU A 307 0.71 25.19 7.55
CA LEU A 307 1.23 24.47 6.39
C LEU A 307 0.22 23.41 5.91
N ASN A 308 -0.36 22.69 6.86
CA ASN A 308 -1.33 21.64 6.60
C ASN A 308 -2.61 22.21 5.95
N GLU A 309 -3.05 23.39 6.38
CA GLU A 309 -4.16 24.11 5.72
C GLU A 309 -3.84 24.44 4.25
N LYS A 310 -2.60 24.81 3.93
CA LYS A 310 -2.20 25.06 2.54
C LYS A 310 -2.07 23.79 1.70
N VAL A 311 -1.65 22.68 2.31
CA VAL A 311 -1.34 21.44 1.59
C VAL A 311 -2.57 20.52 1.49
N CYS A 312 -3.30 20.35 2.58
CA CYS A 312 -4.44 19.42 2.72
C CYS A 312 -5.80 20.14 2.85
N ASP A 313 -5.85 21.49 2.83
CA ASP A 313 -7.05 22.34 3.01
C ASP A 313 -7.55 22.51 4.46
N LYS A 314 -7.06 21.71 5.41
CA LYS A 314 -7.43 21.80 6.83
C LYS A 314 -6.20 21.76 7.73
N ARG A 315 -6.35 22.34 8.92
CA ARG A 315 -5.28 22.43 9.93
C ARG A 315 -4.83 21.06 10.43
N GLY A 316 -5.72 20.07 10.47
CA GLY A 316 -5.44 18.66 10.77
C GLY A 316 -4.80 18.37 12.14
N ASP A 317 -4.83 19.31 13.07
CA ASP A 317 -4.58 19.08 14.49
C ASP A 317 -5.80 19.54 15.32
N PRO A 318 -6.60 18.61 15.88
CA PRO A 318 -6.52 17.16 15.68
C PRO A 318 -6.87 16.74 14.24
N CYS A 319 -6.46 15.52 13.85
CA CYS A 319 -6.62 14.99 12.48
C CYS A 319 -8.06 15.16 11.96
N ASP A 320 -8.19 15.83 10.81
CA ASP A 320 -9.48 16.00 10.16
C ASP A 320 -9.91 14.68 9.50
N GLN A 321 -11.16 14.24 9.73
CA GLN A 321 -11.62 12.94 9.22
C GLN A 321 -11.76 12.90 7.69
N LEU A 322 -11.99 14.05 7.04
CA LEU A 322 -12.16 14.11 5.59
C LEU A 322 -10.86 14.49 4.88
N CYS A 323 -10.20 15.55 5.36
CA CYS A 323 -9.03 16.12 4.69
C CYS A 323 -7.70 15.64 5.28
N GLY A 324 -7.73 14.96 6.42
CA GLY A 324 -6.54 14.44 7.09
C GLY A 324 -5.57 15.52 7.57
N GLY A 325 -4.28 15.22 7.50
CA GLY A 325 -3.22 16.13 7.89
C GLY A 325 -1.83 15.51 8.01
N ALA A 326 -0.83 16.37 8.24
CA ALA A 326 0.54 15.94 8.49
C ALA A 326 0.62 15.00 9.71
N GLY A 327 1.01 13.75 9.48
CA GLY A 327 1.04 12.70 10.51
C GLY A 327 -0.26 11.92 10.69
N CYS A 328 -1.33 12.25 9.96
CA CYS A 328 -2.65 11.60 10.05
C CYS A 328 -2.84 10.41 9.08
N GLY A 329 -1.86 10.13 8.20
CA GLY A 329 -1.90 9.02 7.24
C GLY A 329 -2.66 9.32 5.94
N SER A 330 -3.55 10.32 5.93
CA SER A 330 -4.21 10.86 4.73
C SER A 330 -4.07 12.38 4.67
N CYS A 331 -4.05 12.96 3.47
CA CYS A 331 -4.00 14.40 3.24
C CYS A 331 -4.71 14.74 1.92
N GLY A 332 -5.71 15.62 1.99
CA GLY A 332 -6.53 16.01 0.85
C GLY A 332 -7.70 15.05 0.58
N GLY A 333 -8.54 15.42 -0.38
CA GLY A 333 -9.77 14.70 -0.70
C GLY A 333 -10.60 15.41 -1.77
N LEU A 334 -11.07 14.65 -2.77
CA LEU A 334 -11.69 15.17 -4.01
C LEU A 334 -12.98 15.98 -3.79
N LEU A 335 -13.71 15.76 -2.69
CA LEU A 335 -15.06 16.33 -2.50
C LEU A 335 -15.13 17.46 -1.47
N SER A 336 -14.10 17.66 -0.64
CA SER A 336 -14.22 18.59 0.51
C SER A 336 -12.96 19.36 0.84
N CYS A 337 -11.85 19.11 0.12
CA CYS A 337 -10.53 19.67 0.40
C CYS A 337 -9.97 20.35 -0.86
N GLU A 338 -10.79 21.12 -1.58
CA GLU A 338 -10.48 21.71 -2.88
C GLU A 338 -9.37 22.76 -2.85
N GLN A 339 -9.16 23.47 -1.73
CA GLN A 339 -8.11 24.50 -1.68
C GLN A 339 -6.73 23.96 -1.36
N GLY A 340 -6.64 22.70 -0.92
CA GLY A 340 -5.39 22.01 -0.64
C GLY A 340 -4.54 21.80 -1.89
N ALA A 341 -3.22 22.03 -1.76
CA ALA A 341 -2.26 21.80 -2.83
C ALA A 341 -2.29 20.37 -3.38
N VAL A 342 -2.52 19.35 -2.53
CA VAL A 342 -2.58 17.94 -2.95
C VAL A 342 -3.78 17.72 -3.87
N THR A 343 -4.98 18.11 -3.45
CA THR A 343 -6.20 17.98 -4.26
C THR A 343 -6.07 18.73 -5.58
N LYS A 344 -5.47 19.93 -5.58
CA LYS A 344 -5.19 20.71 -6.80
C LYS A 344 -4.20 20.01 -7.74
N ALA A 345 -3.15 19.40 -7.21
CA ALA A 345 -2.20 18.64 -8.01
C ALA A 345 -2.87 17.42 -8.63
N ASP A 346 -3.66 16.67 -7.86
CA ASP A 346 -4.37 15.48 -8.35
C ASP A 346 -5.41 15.83 -9.42
N THR A 347 -6.22 16.87 -9.20
CA THR A 347 -7.16 17.35 -10.23
C THR A 347 -6.43 17.85 -11.47
N THR A 348 -5.29 18.52 -11.32
CA THR A 348 -4.48 18.96 -12.47
C THR A 348 -3.95 17.78 -13.27
N VAL A 349 -3.50 16.71 -12.59
CA VAL A 349 -3.05 15.48 -13.26
C VAL A 349 -4.20 14.80 -14.01
N GLN A 350 -5.38 14.69 -13.39
CA GLN A 350 -6.56 14.14 -14.05
C GLN A 350 -6.96 14.95 -15.28
N LEU A 351 -7.05 16.29 -15.15
CA LEU A 351 -7.35 17.17 -16.27
C LEU A 351 -6.30 17.07 -17.39
N ALA A 352 -5.02 16.91 -17.06
CA ALA A 352 -3.96 16.72 -18.04
C ALA A 352 -4.10 15.37 -18.78
N GLU A 353 -4.49 14.30 -18.09
CA GLU A 353 -4.78 13.00 -18.69
C GLU A 353 -6.02 13.05 -19.59
N ASP A 354 -7.09 13.69 -19.15
CA ASP A 354 -8.31 13.90 -19.96
C ASP A 354 -7.99 14.73 -21.21
N ALA A 355 -7.21 15.81 -21.07
CA ALA A 355 -6.75 16.62 -22.18
C ALA A 355 -5.88 15.82 -23.15
N LYS A 356 -4.97 14.97 -22.65
CA LYS A 356 -4.15 14.07 -23.47
C LYS A 356 -5.02 13.11 -24.28
N GLN A 357 -6.05 12.53 -23.65
CA GLN A 357 -6.97 11.61 -24.32
C GLN A 357 -7.78 12.31 -25.40
N ALA A 358 -8.34 13.49 -25.09
CA ALA A 358 -9.08 14.31 -26.04
C ALA A 358 -8.21 14.73 -27.24
N ILE A 359 -6.94 15.10 -27.00
CA ILE A 359 -5.98 15.43 -28.07
C ILE A 359 -5.74 14.21 -28.97
N LYS A 360 -5.50 13.02 -28.41
CA LYS A 360 -5.30 11.79 -29.20
C LYS A 360 -6.51 11.46 -30.08
N GLU A 361 -7.71 11.59 -29.55
CA GLU A 361 -8.94 11.36 -30.33
C GLU A 361 -9.08 12.37 -31.46
N LYS A 362 -8.77 13.65 -31.21
CA LYS A 362 -8.80 14.68 -32.24
C LYS A 362 -7.70 14.54 -33.27
N GLU A 363 -6.52 14.09 -32.87
CA GLU A 363 -5.42 13.73 -33.78
C GLU A 363 -5.84 12.59 -34.72
N ALA A 364 -6.42 11.51 -34.19
CA ALA A 364 -6.93 10.40 -35.01
C ALA A 364 -8.04 10.85 -35.98
N GLN A 365 -8.95 11.73 -35.54
CA GLN A 365 -9.96 12.33 -36.42
C GLN A 365 -9.33 13.20 -37.51
N ALA A 366 -8.32 14.00 -37.18
CA ALA A 366 -7.61 14.86 -38.12
C ALA A 366 -6.82 14.04 -39.15
N GLU A 367 -6.14 12.96 -38.74
CA GLU A 367 -5.48 12.03 -39.67
C GLU A 367 -6.49 11.35 -40.60
N GLY A 368 -7.64 10.93 -40.06
CA GLY A 368 -8.73 10.36 -40.85
C GLY A 368 -9.26 11.36 -41.89
N LEU A 369 -9.42 12.64 -41.50
CA LEU A 369 -9.82 13.71 -42.41
C LEU A 369 -8.74 13.99 -43.47
N LEU A 370 -7.46 14.02 -43.08
CA LEU A 370 -6.34 14.21 -44.00
C LEU A 370 -6.32 13.13 -45.07
N ARG A 371 -6.52 11.85 -44.70
CA ARG A 371 -6.63 10.74 -45.65
C ARG A 371 -7.80 10.95 -46.62
N LYS A 372 -8.96 11.38 -46.14
CA LYS A 372 -10.11 11.70 -46.99
C LYS A 372 -9.82 12.86 -47.94
N ILE A 373 -9.13 13.91 -47.50
CA ILE A 373 -8.72 15.05 -48.34
C ILE A 373 -7.71 14.60 -49.40
N SER A 374 -6.74 13.77 -49.03
CA SER A 374 -5.79 13.19 -49.98
C SER A 374 -6.49 12.33 -51.03
N GLN A 375 -7.44 11.50 -50.63
CA GLN A 375 -8.25 10.72 -51.56
C GLN A 375 -9.09 11.63 -52.47
N ALA A 376 -9.81 12.60 -51.91
CA ALA A 376 -10.60 13.56 -52.68
C ALA A 376 -9.76 14.36 -53.66
N LYS A 377 -8.52 14.72 -53.30
CA LYS A 377 -7.56 15.34 -54.23
C LYS A 377 -7.20 14.41 -55.38
N GLN A 378 -6.92 13.14 -55.09
CA GLN A 378 -6.62 12.13 -56.11
C GLN A 378 -7.81 11.94 -57.06
N ASP A 379 -9.02 11.81 -56.51
CA ASP A 379 -10.25 11.67 -57.27
C ASP A 379 -10.50 12.91 -58.15
N THR A 380 -10.24 14.11 -57.62
CA THR A 380 -10.35 15.37 -58.39
C THR A 380 -9.36 15.42 -59.56
N LEU A 381 -8.13 14.94 -59.37
CA LEU A 381 -7.14 14.85 -60.45
C LEU A 381 -7.60 13.87 -61.53
N THR A 382 -8.11 12.69 -61.14
CA THR A 382 -8.66 11.73 -62.11
C THR A 382 -9.86 12.29 -62.86
N ALA A 383 -10.77 13.00 -62.18
CA ALA A 383 -11.92 13.64 -62.81
C ALA A 383 -11.49 14.75 -63.79
N HIS A 384 -10.47 15.54 -63.43
CA HIS A 384 -9.89 16.53 -64.32
C HIS A 384 -9.29 15.89 -65.58
N ASP A 385 -8.55 14.79 -65.44
CA ASP A 385 -7.93 14.11 -66.57
C ASP A 385 -8.98 13.54 -67.54
N VAL A 386 -10.03 12.92 -67.00
CA VAL A 386 -11.18 12.47 -67.81
C VAL A 386 -11.89 13.63 -68.50
N ALA A 387 -12.11 14.74 -67.79
CA ALA A 387 -12.74 15.93 -68.37
C ALA A 387 -11.88 16.55 -69.49
N LYS A 388 -10.55 16.53 -69.34
CA LYS A 388 -9.60 16.99 -70.36
C LYS A 388 -9.62 16.08 -71.58
N GLU A 389 -9.60 14.76 -71.38
CA GLU A 389 -9.69 13.80 -72.48
C GLU A 389 -11.00 13.93 -73.26
N ALA A 390 -12.13 14.11 -72.56
CA ALA A 390 -13.42 14.39 -73.19
C ALA A 390 -13.43 15.72 -73.96
N TYR A 391 -12.79 16.76 -73.42
CA TYR A 391 -12.63 18.04 -74.11
C TYR A 391 -11.81 17.90 -75.40
N ASP A 392 -10.66 17.22 -75.32
CA ASP A 392 -9.77 17.00 -76.48
C ASP A 392 -10.49 16.17 -77.56
N ALA A 393 -11.26 15.15 -77.17
CA ALA A 393 -12.11 14.38 -78.08
C ALA A 393 -13.18 15.25 -78.73
N ALA A 394 -13.86 16.12 -77.97
CA ALA A 394 -14.86 17.04 -78.51
C ALA A 394 -14.25 18.03 -79.52
N VAL A 395 -13.05 18.55 -79.25
CA VAL A 395 -12.31 19.42 -80.18
C VAL A 395 -11.95 18.68 -81.45
N LEU A 396 -11.47 17.44 -81.35
CA LEU A 396 -11.14 16.60 -82.51
C LEU A 396 -12.39 16.35 -83.39
N VAL A 397 -13.51 16.00 -82.77
CA VAL A 397 -14.79 15.79 -83.48
C VAL A 397 -15.27 17.08 -84.14
N ARG A 398 -15.13 18.23 -83.46
CA ARG A 398 -15.47 19.54 -84.04
C ARG A 398 -14.65 19.81 -85.30
N ASN A 399 -13.32 19.68 -85.22
CA ASN A 399 -12.43 19.90 -86.35
C ASN A 399 -12.74 18.95 -87.52
N ARG A 400 -13.00 17.67 -87.23
CA ARG A 400 -13.40 16.71 -88.26
C ARG A 400 -14.74 17.08 -88.91
N SER A 401 -15.70 17.55 -88.12
CA SER A 401 -17.00 17.99 -88.60
C SER A 401 -16.88 19.25 -89.46
N GLU A 402 -16.07 20.23 -89.05
CA GLU A 402 -15.77 21.43 -89.84
C GLU A 402 -15.14 21.05 -91.19
N ASN A 403 -14.16 20.14 -91.19
CA ASN A 403 -13.52 19.68 -92.42
C ASN A 403 -14.50 18.91 -93.33
N THR A 404 -15.37 18.09 -92.76
CA THR A 404 -16.42 17.37 -93.51
C THR A 404 -17.45 18.34 -94.10
N ILE A 405 -17.79 19.41 -93.39
CA ILE A 405 -18.65 20.48 -93.91
C ILE A 405 -17.98 21.19 -95.09
N GLU A 406 -16.68 21.44 -95.01
CA GLU A 406 -15.90 22.05 -96.09
C GLU A 406 -15.83 21.14 -97.32
N GLU A 407 -15.52 19.85 -97.14
CA GLU A 407 -15.56 18.84 -98.21
C GLU A 407 -16.95 18.72 -98.84
N SER A 408 -18.01 18.75 -98.03
CA SER A 408 -19.39 18.72 -98.51
C SER A 408 -19.75 19.97 -99.33
N ARG A 409 -19.26 21.15 -98.91
CA ARG A 409 -19.36 22.38 -99.70
C ARG A 409 -18.59 22.27 -101.02
N ASP A 410 -17.40 21.68 -101.02
CA ASP A 410 -16.62 21.45 -102.25
C ASP A 410 -17.36 20.50 -103.20
N VAL A 411 -17.91 19.39 -102.69
CA VAL A 411 -18.73 18.47 -103.48
C VAL A 411 -19.97 19.16 -104.04
N THR A 412 -20.67 19.96 -103.22
CA THR A 412 -21.83 20.73 -103.67
C THR A 412 -21.43 21.71 -104.77
N LYS A 413 -20.28 22.37 -104.62
CA LYS A 413 -19.72 23.25 -105.65
C LYS A 413 -19.37 22.49 -106.92
N ARG A 414 -18.73 21.32 -106.84
CA ARG A 414 -18.44 20.46 -108.00
C ARG A 414 -19.71 19.97 -108.69
N ILE A 415 -20.77 19.67 -107.95
CA ILE A 415 -22.07 19.30 -108.53
C ILE A 415 -22.71 20.50 -109.23
N GLN A 416 -22.64 21.69 -108.63
CA GLN A 416 -23.12 22.91 -109.24
C GLN A 416 -22.32 23.24 -110.50
N ASP A 417 -20.99 23.18 -110.44
CA ASP A 417 -20.10 23.33 -111.59
C ASP A 417 -20.45 22.30 -112.68
N PHE A 418 -20.66 21.03 -112.33
CA PHE A 418 -21.09 19.98 -113.27
C PHE A 418 -22.46 20.28 -113.91
N MET A 419 -23.39 20.89 -113.17
CA MET A 419 -24.71 21.26 -113.67
C MET A 419 -24.68 22.54 -114.52
N GLU A 420 -23.77 23.47 -114.24
CA GLU A 420 -23.53 24.70 -114.99
C GLU A 420 -22.59 24.48 -116.20
N THR A 421 -21.84 23.38 -116.21
CA THR A 421 -21.05 22.95 -117.37
C THR A 421 -22.02 22.66 -118.52
N PRO A 422 -21.89 23.32 -119.69
CA PRO A 422 -22.84 23.17 -120.78
C PRO A 422 -22.88 21.71 -121.25
N LYS A 423 -24.02 21.03 -121.01
CA LYS A 423 -24.26 19.67 -121.48
C LYS A 423 -24.16 19.64 -123.00
N ALA A 424 -23.38 18.70 -123.53
CA ALA A 424 -23.25 18.49 -124.97
C ALA A 424 -24.66 18.34 -125.59
N THR A 425 -25.02 19.31 -126.42
CA THR A 425 -26.28 19.28 -127.17
C THR A 425 -26.19 18.21 -128.27
N PRO A 426 -27.32 17.66 -128.72
CA PRO A 426 -27.38 16.75 -129.87
C PRO A 426 -26.73 17.29 -131.16
N ALA A 427 -26.45 18.60 -131.22
CA ALA A 427 -25.66 19.24 -132.28
C ALA A 427 -24.16 18.89 -132.17
N ASN A 428 -23.58 18.93 -130.97
CA ASN A 428 -22.16 18.64 -130.74
C ASN A 428 -21.79 17.16 -131.00
N ILE A 429 -22.76 16.24 -130.88
CA ILE A 429 -22.62 14.83 -131.28
C ILE A 429 -22.77 14.66 -132.81
N ARG A 430 -23.49 15.58 -133.46
CA ARG A 430 -23.68 15.60 -134.92
C ARG A 430 -22.43 16.07 -135.65
N ASP A 431 -21.75 17.07 -135.11
CA ASP A 431 -20.50 17.60 -135.68
C ASP A 431 -19.38 16.54 -135.64
N LEU A 432 -19.30 15.76 -134.55
CA LEU A 432 -18.35 14.65 -134.42
C LEU A 432 -18.72 13.46 -135.32
N ALA A 433 -20.01 13.25 -135.62
CA ALA A 433 -20.47 12.24 -136.57
C ALA A 433 -20.21 12.66 -138.04
N GLU A 434 -20.28 13.96 -138.36
CA GLU A 434 -19.92 14.50 -139.68
C GLU A 434 -18.40 14.46 -139.94
N GLU A 435 -17.58 14.65 -138.89
CA GLU A 435 -16.11 14.53 -138.97
C GLU A 435 -15.66 13.09 -139.29
N VAL A 436 -16.46 12.08 -138.90
CA VAL A 436 -16.22 10.66 -139.23
C VAL A 436 -16.79 10.29 -140.61
N MET A 437 -17.85 10.95 -141.08
CA MET A 437 -18.45 10.70 -142.40
C MET A 437 -17.62 11.25 -143.60
N GLN A 438 -16.60 12.07 -143.37
CA GLN A 438 -15.71 12.56 -144.43
C GLN A 438 -14.54 11.63 -144.79
N LYS A 439 -14.42 10.46 -144.14
CA LYS A 439 -13.44 9.43 -144.53
C LYS A 439 -14.12 8.34 -145.36
N ASN A 440 -13.84 8.36 -146.66
CA ASN A 440 -14.41 7.48 -147.66
C ASN A 440 -13.54 6.22 -147.88
N ILE A 441 -14.13 5.02 -147.86
CA ILE A 441 -13.61 3.79 -148.48
C ILE A 441 -14.79 3.05 -149.12
N ASP A 442 -14.80 3.03 -150.45
CA ASP A 442 -15.71 2.26 -151.28
C ASP A 442 -15.34 0.78 -151.29
N LEU A 443 -16.32 -0.12 -151.24
CA LEU A 443 -16.50 -1.23 -152.19
C LEU A 443 -17.72 -2.12 -151.84
N LYS A 444 -18.38 -2.57 -152.91
CA LYS A 444 -19.50 -3.53 -153.01
C LYS A 444 -19.06 -4.70 -153.94
N PRO A 445 -19.77 -5.84 -154.01
CA PRO A 445 -19.19 -7.14 -153.67
C PRO A 445 -19.34 -8.20 -154.77
N GLU A 446 -18.30 -8.53 -155.52
CA GLU A 446 -18.35 -9.73 -156.39
C GLU A 446 -17.02 -10.50 -156.60
N GLU A 447 -15.88 -10.11 -156.02
CA GLU A 447 -14.58 -10.74 -156.37
C GLU A 447 -13.87 -11.47 -155.19
N ILE A 448 -14.63 -11.97 -154.21
CA ILE A 448 -14.09 -12.67 -153.02
C ILE A 448 -13.41 -14.01 -153.37
N THR A 449 -13.60 -14.54 -154.59
CA THR A 449 -12.98 -15.81 -155.02
C THR A 449 -11.70 -15.67 -155.85
N GLU A 450 -11.38 -14.47 -156.35
CA GLU A 450 -10.16 -14.26 -157.16
C GLU A 450 -8.98 -13.69 -156.33
N LEU A 451 -9.28 -13.13 -155.16
CA LEU A 451 -8.26 -12.64 -154.21
C LEU A 451 -7.56 -13.76 -153.43
N ALA A 452 -8.17 -14.95 -153.32
CA ALA A 452 -7.59 -16.08 -152.59
C ALA A 452 -6.33 -16.65 -153.28
N GLU A 453 -6.25 -16.57 -154.61
CA GLU A 453 -5.06 -17.01 -155.36
C GLU A 453 -3.98 -15.92 -155.45
N ALA A 454 -4.37 -14.63 -155.48
CA ALA A 454 -3.42 -13.51 -155.42
C ALA A 454 -2.75 -13.33 -154.04
N ILE A 455 -3.32 -13.89 -152.97
CA ILE A 455 -2.72 -13.92 -151.62
C ILE A 455 -1.49 -14.85 -151.59
N ASN A 456 -1.48 -15.93 -152.37
CA ASN A 456 -0.37 -16.89 -152.34
C ASN A 456 0.92 -16.31 -152.95
N ASP A 457 0.81 -15.41 -153.93
CA ASP A 457 1.96 -14.75 -154.57
C ASP A 457 2.47 -13.51 -153.83
N ARG A 458 1.67 -12.90 -152.94
CA ARG A 458 2.11 -11.80 -152.06
C ARG A 458 2.65 -12.24 -150.70
N ILE A 459 2.49 -13.52 -150.31
CA ILE A 459 3.09 -14.09 -149.09
C ILE A 459 4.62 -14.26 -149.21
N ALA A 460 5.20 -14.13 -150.40
CA ALA A 460 6.65 -14.18 -150.61
C ALA A 460 7.38 -12.83 -150.41
N SER A 461 6.67 -11.72 -150.19
CA SER A 461 7.31 -10.47 -149.76
C SER A 461 6.45 -9.76 -148.72
N LEU A 462 6.90 -9.80 -147.46
CA LEU A 462 6.80 -8.72 -146.46
C LEU A 462 7.26 -9.27 -145.09
N THR A 463 8.56 -9.23 -144.87
CA THR A 463 9.14 -9.11 -143.52
C THR A 463 8.78 -7.76 -142.94
N ASN A 464 7.97 -7.72 -141.89
CA ASN A 464 8.01 -6.60 -140.94
C ASN A 464 7.46 -7.01 -139.55
N ILE A 465 8.34 -7.57 -138.73
CA ILE A 465 8.06 -7.91 -137.32
C ILE A 465 8.00 -6.63 -136.45
N ASP A 466 8.63 -5.54 -136.89
CA ASP A 466 8.73 -4.30 -136.11
C ASP A 466 7.40 -3.54 -136.00
N THR A 467 6.52 -3.61 -137.01
CA THR A 467 5.19 -2.96 -136.99
C THR A 467 4.21 -3.62 -136.00
N ILE A 468 4.29 -4.93 -135.80
CA ILE A 468 3.42 -5.63 -134.83
C ILE A 468 3.84 -5.32 -133.39
N LEU A 469 5.16 -5.16 -133.14
CA LEU A 469 5.68 -4.75 -131.83
C LEU A 469 5.39 -3.27 -131.50
N THR A 470 5.33 -2.40 -132.51
CA THR A 470 4.90 -1.00 -132.31
C THR A 470 3.39 -0.90 -132.06
N ASP A 471 2.55 -1.63 -132.81
CA ASP A 471 1.09 -1.59 -132.65
C ASP A 471 0.58 -2.30 -131.37
N THR A 472 1.36 -3.18 -130.75
CA THR A 472 0.99 -3.89 -129.50
C THR A 472 1.57 -3.27 -128.22
N SER A 473 2.56 -2.36 -128.35
CA SER A 473 3.18 -1.66 -127.21
C SER A 473 2.17 -0.86 -126.39
N ASP A 474 1.32 -0.07 -127.05
CA ASP A 474 0.36 0.81 -126.36
C ASP A 474 -0.74 0.02 -125.67
N ASN A 475 -1.19 -1.09 -126.28
CA ASN A 475 -2.18 -1.99 -125.70
C ASN A 475 -1.62 -2.73 -124.47
N LEU A 476 -0.34 -3.14 -124.51
CA LEU A 476 0.34 -3.75 -123.36
C LEU A 476 0.57 -2.74 -122.23
N ALA A 477 0.91 -1.50 -122.56
CA ALA A 477 1.05 -0.41 -121.58
C ALA A 477 -0.29 -0.10 -120.91
N LEU A 478 -1.39 -0.04 -121.68
CA LEU A 478 -2.73 0.14 -121.15
C LEU A 478 -3.16 -1.03 -120.25
N ALA A 479 -2.91 -2.28 -120.66
CA ALA A 479 -3.24 -3.46 -119.87
C ALA A 479 -2.46 -3.50 -118.53
N ASN A 480 -1.17 -3.15 -118.55
CA ASN A 480 -0.36 -3.05 -117.32
C ASN A 480 -0.80 -1.90 -116.42
N SER A 481 -1.19 -0.76 -116.99
CA SER A 481 -1.77 0.36 -116.24
C SER A 481 -3.08 -0.03 -115.56
N LEU A 482 -3.98 -0.70 -116.28
CA LEU A 482 -5.25 -1.20 -115.76
C LEU A 482 -5.04 -2.26 -114.65
N LYS A 483 -4.08 -3.17 -114.83
CA LYS A 483 -3.70 -4.15 -113.78
C LYS A 483 -3.19 -3.44 -112.52
N THR A 484 -2.30 -2.46 -112.68
CA THR A 484 -1.74 -1.70 -111.55
C THR A 484 -2.86 -0.95 -110.82
N LYS A 485 -3.80 -0.35 -111.57
CA LYS A 485 -4.96 0.33 -110.99
C LYS A 485 -5.88 -0.65 -110.25
N ALA A 486 -6.15 -1.82 -110.81
CA ALA A 486 -6.95 -2.86 -110.16
C ALA A 486 -6.29 -3.40 -108.88
N ASP A 487 -4.97 -3.60 -108.89
CA ASP A 487 -4.21 -4.03 -107.70
C ASP A 487 -4.20 -2.95 -106.61
N MET A 488 -4.07 -1.68 -106.99
CA MET A 488 -4.21 -0.55 -106.05
C MET A 488 -5.61 -0.49 -105.44
N THR A 489 -6.67 -0.54 -106.26
CA THR A 489 -8.05 -0.55 -105.77
C THR A 489 -8.35 -1.75 -104.88
N ARG A 490 -7.79 -2.93 -105.19
CA ARG A 490 -7.90 -4.12 -104.33
C ARG A 490 -7.24 -3.89 -102.97
N LYS A 491 -6.06 -3.27 -102.95
CA LYS A 491 -5.35 -2.94 -101.70
C LYS A 491 -6.15 -1.93 -100.87
N ASP A 492 -6.68 -0.89 -101.49
CA ASP A 492 -7.51 0.12 -100.83
C ASP A 492 -8.79 -0.50 -100.25
N ALA A 493 -9.44 -1.40 -100.99
CA ALA A 493 -10.63 -2.12 -100.53
C ALA A 493 -10.35 -3.02 -99.32
N ILE A 494 -9.19 -3.70 -99.28
CA ILE A 494 -8.76 -4.49 -98.11
C ILE A 494 -8.52 -3.58 -96.91
N GLN A 495 -7.92 -2.40 -97.11
CA GLN A 495 -7.68 -1.44 -96.05
C GLN A 495 -8.99 -0.87 -95.48
N ILE A 496 -9.96 -0.57 -96.34
CA ILE A 496 -11.30 -0.13 -95.93
C ILE A 496 -12.01 -1.23 -95.13
N LEU A 497 -11.89 -2.49 -95.55
CA LEU A 497 -12.46 -3.63 -94.82
C LEU A 497 -11.86 -3.76 -93.41
N GLU A 498 -10.53 -3.65 -93.29
CA GLU A 498 -9.82 -3.67 -92.00
C GLU A 498 -10.27 -2.51 -91.10
N THR A 499 -10.42 -1.31 -91.67
CA THR A 499 -10.88 -0.14 -90.92
C THR A 499 -12.34 -0.32 -90.45
N ALA A 500 -13.20 -0.88 -91.29
CA ALA A 500 -14.59 -1.19 -90.92
C ALA A 500 -14.67 -2.25 -89.82
N GLN A 501 -13.81 -3.28 -89.87
CA GLN A 501 -13.71 -4.30 -88.83
C GLN A 501 -13.32 -3.68 -87.48
N ASN A 502 -12.29 -2.82 -87.46
CA ASN A 502 -11.85 -2.12 -86.25
C ASN A 502 -12.94 -1.21 -85.66
N VAL A 503 -13.75 -0.57 -86.50
CA VAL A 503 -14.88 0.25 -86.05
C VAL A 503 -15.96 -0.62 -85.39
N VAL A 504 -16.24 -1.81 -85.94
CA VAL A 504 -17.21 -2.74 -85.34
C VAL A 504 -16.72 -3.24 -83.99
N ASP A 505 -15.44 -3.58 -83.87
CA ASP A 505 -14.85 -4.03 -82.60
C ASP A 505 -14.90 -2.91 -81.54
N ALA A 506 -14.53 -1.68 -81.90
CA ALA A 506 -14.63 -0.53 -81.00
C ALA A 506 -16.08 -0.23 -80.57
N LEU A 507 -17.06 -0.43 -81.46
CA LEU A 507 -18.48 -0.29 -81.11
C LEU A 507 -18.97 -1.38 -80.15
N ASN A 508 -18.46 -2.61 -80.29
CA ASN A 508 -18.76 -3.70 -79.36
C ASN A 508 -18.15 -3.43 -77.97
N GLU A 509 -16.89 -2.97 -77.90
CA GLU A 509 -16.26 -2.59 -76.64
C GLU A 509 -16.98 -1.42 -75.96
N ALA A 510 -17.38 -0.40 -76.74
CA ALA A 510 -18.15 0.72 -76.23
C ALA A 510 -19.50 0.29 -75.65
N LYS A 511 -20.17 -0.68 -76.29
CA LYS A 511 -21.42 -1.26 -75.79
C LYS A 511 -21.20 -2.01 -74.47
N GLU A 512 -20.16 -2.83 -74.37
CA GLU A 512 -19.85 -3.57 -73.15
C GLU A 512 -19.52 -2.63 -71.98
N ALA A 513 -18.85 -1.51 -72.25
CA ALA A 513 -18.60 -0.46 -71.27
C ALA A 513 -19.89 0.25 -70.83
N GLN A 514 -20.82 0.51 -71.75
CA GLN A 514 -22.14 1.07 -71.44
C GLN A 514 -22.96 0.13 -70.55
N ASP A 515 -22.99 -1.16 -70.85
CA ASP A 515 -23.70 -2.16 -70.05
C ASP A 515 -23.15 -2.21 -68.60
N LYS A 516 -21.82 -2.20 -68.44
CA LYS A 516 -21.16 -2.12 -67.12
C LYS A 516 -21.50 -0.83 -66.36
N ALA A 517 -21.58 0.30 -67.07
CA ALA A 517 -21.96 1.56 -66.47
C ALA A 517 -23.43 1.56 -66.01
N GLU A 518 -24.33 0.96 -66.79
CA GLU A 518 -25.74 0.83 -66.44
C GLU A 518 -25.94 -0.06 -65.21
N ASP A 519 -25.22 -1.18 -65.10
CA ASP A 519 -25.19 -2.03 -63.91
C ASP A 519 -24.68 -1.28 -62.67
N ALA A 520 -23.60 -0.51 -62.81
CA ALA A 520 -23.05 0.29 -61.72
C ALA A 520 -24.04 1.38 -61.25
N ILE A 521 -24.72 2.05 -62.19
CA ILE A 521 -25.76 3.05 -61.88
C ILE A 521 -26.96 2.39 -61.17
N SER A 522 -27.39 1.22 -61.65
CA SER A 522 -28.48 0.46 -61.03
C SER A 522 -28.14 0.08 -59.58
N LYS A 523 -26.92 -0.41 -59.36
CA LYS A 523 -26.41 -0.73 -58.02
C LYS A 523 -26.34 0.50 -57.12
N ALA A 524 -25.80 1.61 -57.62
CA ALA A 524 -25.74 2.87 -56.88
C ALA A 524 -27.13 3.39 -56.49
N LYS A 525 -28.14 3.29 -57.37
CA LYS A 525 -29.53 3.66 -57.04
C LYS A 525 -30.09 2.80 -55.91
N LYS A 526 -29.81 1.49 -55.92
CA LYS A 526 -30.24 0.57 -54.86
C LYS A 526 -29.58 0.93 -53.52
N ASP A 527 -28.27 1.19 -53.53
CA ASP A 527 -27.53 1.57 -52.34
C ASP A 527 -28.04 2.91 -51.77
N ILE A 528 -28.41 3.87 -52.63
CA ILE A 528 -29.04 5.15 -52.22
C ILE A 528 -30.39 4.92 -51.54
N GLU A 529 -31.24 4.04 -52.08
CA GLU A 529 -32.54 3.71 -51.46
C GLU A 529 -32.35 3.01 -50.10
N THR A 530 -31.36 2.12 -49.97
CA THR A 530 -31.02 1.50 -48.67
C THR A 530 -30.52 2.54 -47.68
N ALA A 531 -29.60 3.43 -48.09
CA ALA A 531 -29.11 4.50 -47.22
C ALA A 531 -30.23 5.44 -46.75
N LYS A 532 -31.24 5.68 -47.60
CA LYS A 532 -32.41 6.48 -47.24
C LYS A 532 -33.27 5.79 -46.18
N LEU A 533 -33.47 4.47 -46.30
CA LEU A 533 -34.16 3.67 -45.28
C LEU A 533 -33.40 3.69 -43.95
N ASP A 534 -32.08 3.50 -43.99
CA ASP A 534 -31.24 3.57 -42.79
C ASP A 534 -31.32 4.94 -42.13
N LEU A 535 -31.27 6.03 -42.90
CA LEU A 535 -31.43 7.39 -42.38
C LEU A 535 -32.80 7.60 -41.72
N THR A 536 -33.87 7.04 -42.29
CA THR A 536 -35.19 7.12 -41.64
C THR A 536 -35.25 6.32 -40.34
N SER A 537 -34.60 5.15 -40.27
CA SER A 537 -34.51 4.35 -39.03
C SER A 537 -33.70 5.07 -37.96
N ILE A 538 -32.55 5.64 -38.33
CA ILE A 538 -31.71 6.43 -37.43
C ILE A 538 -32.49 7.64 -36.89
N SER A 539 -33.26 8.33 -37.73
CA SER A 539 -34.10 9.43 -37.28
C SER A 539 -35.11 8.98 -36.23
N SER A 540 -35.80 7.85 -36.46
CA SER A 540 -36.77 7.29 -35.52
C SER A 540 -36.14 6.90 -34.18
N GLU A 541 -34.99 6.22 -34.21
CA GLU A 541 -34.27 5.84 -32.99
C GLU A 541 -33.74 7.08 -32.24
N THR A 542 -33.32 8.11 -32.97
CA THR A 542 -32.86 9.37 -32.38
C THR A 542 -34.01 10.10 -31.69
N ASP A 543 -35.21 10.11 -32.30
CA ASP A 543 -36.41 10.70 -31.70
C ASP A 543 -36.83 9.97 -30.42
N GLU A 544 -36.81 8.63 -30.42
CA GLU A 544 -37.06 7.82 -29.22
C GLU A 544 -36.02 8.07 -28.11
N ALA A 545 -34.74 8.17 -28.48
CA ALA A 545 -33.67 8.48 -27.54
C ALA A 545 -33.85 9.88 -26.92
N GLN A 546 -34.24 10.87 -27.74
CA GLN A 546 -34.54 12.22 -27.28
C GLN A 546 -35.73 12.24 -26.31
N GLN A 547 -36.78 11.44 -26.58
CA GLN A 547 -37.92 11.32 -25.68
C GLN A 547 -37.51 10.73 -24.32
N LYS A 548 -36.75 9.63 -24.31
CA LYS A 548 -36.24 9.03 -23.06
C LYS A 548 -35.32 9.99 -22.29
N ALA A 549 -34.51 10.77 -23.00
CA ALA A 549 -33.68 11.80 -22.38
C ALA A 549 -34.54 12.87 -21.69
N ASN A 550 -35.63 13.33 -22.34
CA ASN A 550 -36.57 14.28 -21.75
C ASN A 550 -37.29 13.70 -20.52
N GLU A 551 -37.70 12.43 -20.57
CA GLU A 551 -38.28 11.72 -19.41
C GLU A 551 -37.29 11.67 -18.24
N THR A 552 -36.02 11.38 -18.53
CA THR A 552 -34.95 11.39 -17.51
C THR A 552 -34.77 12.77 -16.89
N VAL A 553 -34.85 13.84 -17.68
CA VAL A 553 -34.81 15.22 -17.14
C VAL A 553 -35.96 15.46 -16.17
N THR A 554 -37.18 15.02 -16.51
CA THR A 554 -38.34 15.17 -15.62
C THR A 554 -38.19 14.35 -14.33
N ASP A 555 -37.62 13.15 -14.40
CA ASP A 555 -37.37 12.31 -13.23
C ASP A 555 -36.32 12.94 -12.30
N VAL A 556 -35.27 13.55 -12.86
CA VAL A 556 -34.24 14.26 -12.08
C VAL A 556 -34.83 15.46 -11.35
N ASP A 557 -35.71 16.23 -11.99
CA ASP A 557 -36.39 17.35 -11.34
C ASP A 557 -37.31 16.87 -10.20
N LEU A 558 -38.06 15.77 -10.40
CA LEU A 558 -38.86 15.17 -9.34
C LEU A 558 -37.99 14.69 -8.16
N LEU A 559 -36.83 14.07 -8.47
CA LEU A 559 -35.89 13.60 -7.46
C LEU A 559 -35.31 14.77 -6.64
N LYS A 560 -35.01 15.89 -7.30
CA LYS A 560 -34.54 17.12 -6.66
C LYS A 560 -35.57 17.69 -5.70
N ASP A 561 -36.85 17.68 -6.06
CA ASP A 561 -37.91 18.13 -5.17
C ASP A 561 -38.13 17.19 -3.98
N ARG A 562 -38.06 15.86 -4.20
CA ARG A 562 -38.06 14.87 -3.10
C ARG A 562 -36.87 15.05 -2.17
N LEU A 563 -35.69 15.38 -2.69
CA LEU A 563 -34.51 15.65 -1.89
C LEU A 563 -34.70 16.88 -1.00
N LYS A 564 -35.28 17.97 -1.52
CA LYS A 564 -35.61 19.16 -0.71
C LYS A 564 -36.61 18.85 0.40
N GLN A 565 -37.63 18.04 0.12
CA GLN A 565 -38.58 17.58 1.13
C GLN A 565 -37.90 16.73 2.20
N LEU A 566 -36.99 15.84 1.80
CA LEU A 566 -36.22 15.01 2.73
C LEU A 566 -35.31 15.87 3.61
N GLN A 567 -34.58 16.83 3.04
CA GLN A 567 -33.76 17.78 3.80
C GLN A 567 -34.60 18.55 4.84
N THR A 568 -35.79 19.00 4.46
CA THR A 568 -36.71 19.67 5.38
C THR A 568 -37.18 18.73 6.49
N SER A 569 -37.49 17.48 6.16
CA SER A 569 -37.90 16.46 7.13
C SER A 569 -36.77 16.10 8.11
N VAL A 570 -35.53 16.03 7.64
CA VAL A 570 -34.35 15.81 8.49
C VAL A 570 -34.18 16.95 9.49
N LEU A 571 -34.31 18.21 9.05
CA LEU A 571 -34.23 19.38 9.95
C LEU A 571 -35.37 19.37 11.00
N ILE A 572 -36.58 18.99 10.61
CA ILE A 572 -37.71 18.84 11.54
C ILE A 572 -37.43 17.73 12.56
N ASN A 573 -36.93 16.58 12.10
CA ASN A 573 -36.59 15.45 12.96
C ASN A 573 -35.46 15.80 13.94
N GLU A 574 -34.44 16.53 13.49
CA GLU A 574 -33.35 17.02 14.36
C GLU A 574 -33.88 17.97 15.43
N ARG A 575 -34.76 18.91 15.05
CA ARG A 575 -35.41 19.81 16.01
C ARG A 575 -36.26 19.05 17.02
N ALA A 576 -37.08 18.10 16.57
CA ALA A 576 -37.90 17.26 17.43
C ALA A 576 -37.05 16.41 18.37
N ALA A 577 -35.94 15.84 17.90
CA ALA A 577 -35.01 15.07 18.72
C ALA A 577 -34.36 15.94 19.82
N ASN A 578 -33.97 17.18 19.48
CA ASN A 578 -33.44 18.14 20.45
C ASN A 578 -34.50 18.55 21.49
N GLU A 579 -35.73 18.80 21.07
CA GLU A 579 -36.84 19.11 21.98
C GLU A 579 -37.14 17.93 22.92
N VAL A 580 -37.14 16.69 22.41
CA VAL A 580 -37.29 15.48 23.23
C VAL A 580 -36.13 15.31 24.21
N ALA A 581 -34.89 15.58 23.78
CA ALA A 581 -33.73 15.49 24.65
C ALA A 581 -33.79 16.50 25.80
N GLU A 582 -34.21 17.74 25.54
CA GLU A 582 -34.42 18.76 26.57
C GLU A 582 -35.58 18.41 27.50
N ALA A 583 -36.70 17.90 26.97
CA ALA A 583 -37.80 17.40 27.80
C ALA A 583 -37.36 16.24 28.71
N ALA A 584 -36.57 15.29 28.17
CA ALA A 584 -36.03 14.18 28.94
C ALA A 584 -35.07 14.64 30.06
N ARG A 585 -34.25 15.67 29.82
CA ARG A 585 -33.42 16.30 30.86
C ARG A 585 -34.27 16.91 31.96
N LYS A 586 -35.30 17.68 31.61
CA LYS A 586 -36.22 18.27 32.60
C LYS A 586 -36.90 17.19 33.45
N VAL A 587 -37.42 16.15 32.82
CA VAL A 587 -38.05 15.02 33.53
C VAL A 587 -37.06 14.33 34.46
N LYS A 588 -35.80 14.14 34.03
CA LYS A 588 -34.74 13.59 34.88
C LYS A 588 -34.47 14.49 36.10
N ASP A 589 -34.37 15.80 35.91
CA ASP A 589 -34.11 16.75 36.99
C ASP A 589 -35.28 16.83 37.99
N GLU A 590 -36.51 16.79 37.48
CA GLU A 590 -37.73 16.69 38.29
C GLU A 590 -37.79 15.37 39.07
N ALA A 591 -37.44 14.24 38.44
CA ALA A 591 -37.38 12.93 39.10
C ALA A 591 -36.32 12.91 40.22
N ASN A 592 -35.13 13.46 39.98
CA ASN A 592 -34.09 13.60 41.00
C ASN A 592 -34.54 14.49 42.16
N SER A 593 -35.24 15.59 41.86
CA SER A 593 -35.80 16.48 42.89
C SER A 593 -36.89 15.79 43.70
N ALA A 594 -37.76 15.02 43.06
CA ALA A 594 -38.79 14.22 43.72
C ALA A 594 -38.18 13.13 44.62
N GLU A 595 -37.13 12.45 44.16
CA GLU A 595 -36.38 11.47 44.96
C GLU A 595 -35.74 12.12 46.19
N ALA A 596 -35.07 13.27 46.01
CA ALA A 596 -34.50 14.02 47.12
C ALA A 596 -35.57 14.43 48.16
N ASN A 597 -36.70 14.95 47.69
CA ASN A 597 -37.83 15.31 48.55
C ASN A 597 -38.45 14.09 49.27
N ALA A 598 -38.55 12.95 48.59
CA ALA A 598 -39.02 11.70 49.20
C ALA A 598 -38.07 11.22 50.30
N ASN A 599 -36.75 11.34 50.09
CA ASN A 599 -35.75 11.03 51.10
C ASN A 599 -35.83 11.97 52.32
N TYR A 600 -36.01 13.28 52.09
CA TYR A 600 -36.26 14.25 53.16
C TYR A 600 -37.52 13.89 53.95
N LEU A 601 -38.64 13.61 53.26
CA LEU A 601 -39.90 13.24 53.89
C LEU A 601 -39.79 11.92 54.66
N SER A 602 -39.05 10.95 54.15
CA SER A 602 -38.79 9.68 54.82
C SER A 602 -38.02 9.89 56.13
N ASN A 603 -36.99 10.73 56.11
CA ASN A 603 -36.23 11.10 57.31
C ASN A 603 -37.10 11.84 58.33
N ASP A 604 -37.92 12.81 57.89
CA ASP A 604 -38.87 13.51 58.76
C ASP A 604 -39.90 12.55 59.37
N TYR A 605 -40.41 11.60 58.57
CA TYR A 605 -41.33 10.58 59.06
C TYR A 605 -40.67 9.68 60.11
N GLN A 606 -39.41 9.29 59.89
CA GLN A 606 -38.64 8.49 60.85
C GLN A 606 -38.41 9.27 62.15
N GLN A 607 -38.03 10.54 62.06
CA GLN A 607 -37.89 11.42 63.24
C GLN A 607 -39.22 11.62 63.98
N ALA A 608 -40.32 11.79 63.26
CA ALA A 608 -41.65 11.91 63.84
C ALA A 608 -42.09 10.60 64.52
N ALA A 609 -41.82 9.45 63.90
CA ALA A 609 -42.07 8.12 64.47
C ALA A 609 -41.25 7.90 65.75
N ASP A 610 -39.97 8.23 65.75
CA ASP A 610 -39.10 8.14 66.93
C ASP A 610 -39.55 9.07 68.06
N SER A 611 -39.99 10.28 67.72
CA SER A 611 -40.54 11.25 68.68
C SER A 611 -41.86 10.74 69.27
N LEU A 612 -42.74 10.19 68.42
CA LEU A 612 -44.00 9.58 68.85
C LEU A 612 -43.75 8.36 69.74
N GLN A 613 -42.79 7.49 69.39
CA GLN A 613 -42.42 6.33 70.20
C GLN A 613 -41.87 6.77 71.56
N ARG A 614 -40.99 7.78 71.60
CA ARG A 614 -40.49 8.37 72.86
C ARG A 614 -41.62 8.95 73.71
N ARG A 615 -42.54 9.72 73.12
CA ARG A 615 -43.70 10.28 73.84
C ARG A 615 -44.68 9.19 74.29
N THR A 616 -44.86 8.14 73.49
CA THR A 616 -45.73 7.01 73.82
C THR A 616 -45.14 6.18 74.96
N ALA A 617 -43.82 5.95 74.96
CA ALA A 617 -43.11 5.32 76.08
C ALA A 617 -43.22 6.16 77.36
N ALA A 618 -43.02 7.49 77.27
CA ALA A 618 -43.18 8.40 78.40
C ALA A 618 -44.64 8.51 78.90
N SER A 619 -45.63 8.34 78.01
CA SER A 619 -47.06 8.44 78.32
C SER A 619 -47.75 7.10 78.62
N SER A 620 -47.06 5.97 78.42
CA SER A 620 -47.60 4.62 78.60
C SER A 620 -48.14 4.41 80.02
N GLU A 621 -47.43 4.91 81.02
CA GLU A 621 -47.84 4.83 82.43
C GLU A 621 -49.11 5.67 82.68
N SER A 622 -49.17 6.87 82.13
CA SER A 622 -50.34 7.76 82.19
C SER A 622 -51.56 7.15 81.48
N GLN A 623 -51.37 6.50 80.32
CA GLN A 623 -52.43 5.80 79.58
C GLN A 623 -52.95 4.57 80.31
N LYS A 624 -52.07 3.74 80.90
CA LYS A 624 -52.49 2.59 81.73
C LYS A 624 -53.33 3.06 82.91
N ARG A 625 -52.91 4.14 83.58
CA ARG A 625 -53.65 4.74 84.68
C ARG A 625 -55.02 5.29 84.24
N ALA A 626 -55.10 5.96 83.09
CA ALA A 626 -56.35 6.47 82.55
C ALA A 626 -57.32 5.36 82.12
N ARG A 627 -56.84 4.29 81.45
CA ARG A 627 -57.66 3.12 81.10
C ARG A 627 -58.21 2.42 82.35
N GLY A 628 -57.38 2.23 83.38
CA GLY A 628 -57.83 1.67 84.65
C GLY A 628 -58.82 2.56 85.41
N LEU A 629 -58.82 3.87 85.18
CA LEU A 629 -59.88 4.77 85.70
C LEU A 629 -61.17 4.65 84.88
N LEU A 630 -61.08 4.61 83.55
CA LEU A 630 -62.23 4.46 82.66
C LEU A 630 -62.98 3.14 82.91
N GLU A 631 -62.24 2.03 83.05
CA GLU A 631 -62.81 0.71 83.29
C GLU A 631 -63.52 0.65 84.65
N ARG A 632 -62.94 1.28 85.69
CA ARG A 632 -63.62 1.44 86.98
C ARG A 632 -64.89 2.29 86.87
N ALA A 633 -64.85 3.39 86.11
CA ALA A 633 -66.02 4.23 85.88
C ALA A 633 -67.11 3.50 85.06
N SER A 634 -66.75 2.67 84.09
CA SER A 634 -67.72 1.90 83.30
C SER A 634 -68.36 0.78 84.14
N GLN A 635 -67.58 0.06 84.95
CA GLN A 635 -68.11 -0.90 85.91
C GLN A 635 -69.06 -0.23 86.90
N PHE A 636 -68.69 0.94 87.40
CA PHE A 636 -69.55 1.73 88.28
C PHE A 636 -70.85 2.18 87.58
N SER A 637 -70.76 2.62 86.33
CA SER A 637 -71.94 3.01 85.53
C SER A 637 -72.87 1.82 85.30
N VAL A 638 -72.35 0.66 84.88
CA VAL A 638 -73.17 -0.55 84.68
C VAL A 638 -73.84 -0.97 85.99
N GLY A 639 -73.10 -0.96 87.10
CA GLY A 639 -73.67 -1.23 88.43
C GLY A 639 -74.76 -0.23 88.83
N THR A 640 -74.57 1.05 88.52
CA THR A 640 -75.54 2.10 88.80
C THR A 640 -76.80 1.96 87.94
N THR A 641 -76.66 1.64 86.65
CA THR A 641 -77.79 1.40 85.75
C THR A 641 -78.57 0.14 86.14
N ALA A 642 -77.90 -0.92 86.57
CA ALA A 642 -78.57 -2.11 87.12
C ALA A 642 -79.37 -1.76 88.38
N LYS A 643 -78.79 -0.98 89.29
CA LYS A 643 -79.50 -0.50 90.50
C LYS A 643 -80.65 0.46 90.19
N LEU A 644 -80.53 1.28 89.14
CA LEU A 644 -81.60 2.14 88.68
C LEU A 644 -82.77 1.30 88.14
N LYS A 645 -82.49 0.26 87.36
CA LYS A 645 -83.51 -0.67 86.88
C LYS A 645 -84.21 -1.41 88.04
N ASP A 646 -83.44 -1.90 89.02
CA ASP A 646 -84.02 -2.49 90.24
C ASP A 646 -84.98 -1.51 90.95
N LEU A 647 -84.65 -0.21 90.98
CA LEU A 647 -85.50 0.84 91.57
C LEU A 647 -86.73 1.15 90.73
N GLU A 648 -86.63 1.15 89.39
CA GLU A 648 -87.78 1.31 88.49
C GLU A 648 -88.76 0.13 88.62
N ASP A 649 -88.24 -1.10 88.65
CA ASP A 649 -89.05 -2.30 88.87
C ASP A 649 -89.75 -2.24 90.24
N MET A 650 -89.04 -1.84 91.30
CA MET A 650 -89.62 -1.66 92.62
C MET A 650 -90.66 -0.53 92.66
N SER A 651 -90.44 0.58 91.93
CA SER A 651 -91.41 1.67 91.79
C SER A 651 -92.67 1.21 91.06
N SER A 652 -92.54 0.34 90.07
CA SER A 652 -93.68 -0.25 89.36
C SER A 652 -94.51 -1.15 90.27
N ASP A 653 -93.86 -1.99 91.08
CA ASP A 653 -94.51 -2.82 92.10
C ASP A 653 -95.24 -1.96 93.14
N TYR A 654 -94.61 -0.88 93.61
CA TYR A 654 -95.24 0.08 94.53
C TYR A 654 -96.49 0.73 93.92
N ALA A 655 -96.43 1.18 92.67
CA ALA A 655 -97.58 1.77 91.98
C ALA A 655 -98.73 0.75 91.81
N SER A 656 -98.41 -0.52 91.53
CA SER A 656 -99.42 -1.58 91.48
C SER A 656 -100.08 -1.82 92.83
N LYS A 657 -99.31 -1.79 93.92
CA LYS A 657 -99.84 -1.97 95.28
C LYS A 657 -100.64 -0.76 95.77
N GLU A 658 -100.26 0.45 95.39
CA GLU A 658 -101.03 1.66 95.67
C GLU A 658 -102.39 1.66 94.95
N LYS A 659 -102.44 1.16 93.71
CA LYS A 659 -103.71 0.97 93.00
C LYS A 659 -104.61 -0.04 93.71
N GLU A 660 -104.06 -1.18 94.12
CA GLU A 660 -104.78 -2.21 94.88
C GLU A 660 -105.30 -1.65 96.23
N LEU A 661 -104.50 -0.81 96.90
CA LEU A 661 -104.90 -0.13 98.13
C LEU A 661 -106.05 0.87 97.91
N ASN A 662 -106.00 1.65 96.83
CA ASN A 662 -107.05 2.61 96.48
C ASN A 662 -108.35 1.90 96.09
N ASP A 663 -108.28 0.77 95.38
CA ASP A 663 -109.47 -0.03 95.06
C ASP A 663 -110.13 -0.56 96.35
N VAL A 664 -109.35 -1.08 97.30
CA VAL A 664 -109.85 -1.52 98.62
C VAL A 664 -110.40 -0.35 99.44
N SER A 665 -109.76 0.82 99.40
CA SER A 665 -110.29 2.03 100.06
C SER A 665 -111.63 2.45 99.45
N GLY A 666 -111.78 2.34 98.13
CA GLY A 666 -113.04 2.59 97.44
C GLY A 666 -114.14 1.62 97.86
N GLU A 667 -113.84 0.33 97.99
CA GLU A 667 -114.78 -0.66 98.52
C GLU A 667 -115.19 -0.34 99.98
N ILE A 668 -114.26 0.13 100.81
CA ILE A 668 -114.55 0.56 102.18
C ILE A 668 -115.47 1.79 102.18
N ASP A 669 -115.20 2.80 101.35
CA ASP A 669 -116.05 3.99 101.25
C ASP A 669 -117.45 3.64 100.75
N GLU A 670 -117.58 2.69 99.82
CA GLU A 670 -118.88 2.19 99.38
C GLU A 670 -119.63 1.46 100.51
N LEU A 671 -118.93 0.63 101.30
CA LEU A 671 -119.48 -0.02 102.50
C LEU A 671 -119.88 1.00 103.58
N ILE A 672 -119.09 2.06 103.80
CA ILE A 672 -119.42 3.15 104.72
C ILE A 672 -120.65 3.91 104.22
N ASN A 673 -120.76 4.17 102.92
CA ASN A 673 -121.94 4.81 102.35
C ASN A 673 -123.18 3.93 102.50
N ARG A 674 -123.09 2.61 102.25
CA ARG A 674 -124.19 1.67 102.52
C ARG A 674 -124.56 1.62 104.00
N MET A 675 -123.56 1.63 104.89
CA MET A 675 -123.78 1.69 106.34
C MET A 675 -124.50 2.99 106.72
N ASN A 676 -124.06 4.14 106.22
CA ASN A 676 -124.68 5.44 106.45
C ASN A 676 -126.09 5.51 105.85
N ASP A 677 -126.34 4.89 104.71
CA ASP A 677 -127.68 4.81 104.13
C ASP A 677 -128.59 3.93 104.97
N TYR A 678 -128.11 2.78 105.47
CA TYR A 678 -128.85 1.99 106.45
C TYR A 678 -129.07 2.75 107.75
N LEU A 679 -128.09 3.52 108.24
CA LEU A 679 -128.18 4.32 109.46
C LEU A 679 -129.17 5.49 109.27
N LYS A 680 -129.20 6.09 108.08
CA LYS A 680 -130.19 7.09 107.67
C LYS A 680 -131.57 6.46 107.53
N ASN A 681 -131.69 5.26 106.98
CA ASN A 681 -132.96 4.53 106.90
C ASN A 681 -133.46 4.14 108.30
N ILE A 682 -132.57 3.72 109.20
CA ILE A 682 -132.86 3.45 110.62
C ILE A 682 -133.25 4.74 111.33
N ASN A 683 -132.59 5.87 111.06
CA ASN A 683 -132.99 7.16 111.63
C ASN A 683 -134.33 7.64 111.09
N ILE A 684 -134.61 7.48 109.79
CA ILE A 684 -135.92 7.79 109.20
C ILE A 684 -137.00 6.88 109.81
N GLN A 685 -136.72 5.58 109.98
CA GLN A 685 -137.61 4.65 110.68
C GLN A 685 -137.76 5.03 112.16
N SER A 686 -136.69 5.42 112.86
CA SER A 686 -136.70 5.87 114.25
C SER A 686 -137.47 7.17 114.44
N ASP A 687 -137.36 8.12 113.50
CA ASP A 687 -138.14 9.36 113.51
C ASP A 687 -139.59 9.11 113.11
N TYR A 688 -139.84 8.18 112.19
CA TYR A 688 -141.19 7.66 111.89
C TYR A 688 -141.81 7.00 113.13
N TYR A 689 -141.03 6.26 113.92
CA TYR A 689 -141.49 5.69 115.19
C TYR A 689 -141.62 6.75 116.31
N ARG A 690 -140.78 7.79 116.35
CA ARG A 690 -140.97 8.97 117.22
C ARG A 690 -142.23 9.77 116.87
N THR A 691 -142.71 9.67 115.63
CA THR A 691 -143.99 10.24 115.19
C THR A 691 -145.17 9.28 115.36
N CYS A 692 -144.97 8.10 115.96
CA CYS A 692 -146.06 7.18 116.31
C CYS A 692 -146.35 7.14 117.83
N VAL A 693 -147.49 7.78 118.16
CA VAL A 693 -148.32 7.67 119.40
C VAL A 693 -147.69 8.33 120.65
N SER A 694 -148.37 9.16 121.44
CA SER A 694 -149.80 9.30 121.78
C SER A 694 -150.24 10.74 121.92
#